data_AF-A0A139IJ60-F1
#
_entry.id   AF-A0A139IJ60-F1
#
_cell.length_a   1.000
_cell.length_b   1.000
_cell.length_c   1.000
_cell.angle_alpha   90.00
_cell.angle_beta   90.00
_cell.angle_gamma   90.00
#
_symmetry.space_group_name_H-M   'P 1'
#
loop_
_entity.id
_entity.type
_entity.pdbx_description
1 polymer ?
#
loop_
_entity_poly.entity_id
_entity_poly.type
_entity_poly.pdbx_seq_one_letter_code
_entity_poly.pdbx_strand_id
1 'polypeptide(L)'
;MATQLAQDYDVDSRIREMAKALEEHPEFSDKHVPGLAKLLDDYLDDNVDVNSWHSGRIDFMRRLLKVFKDSPVDNTYQDLQQYYTKHENDRLERFLEGETAENCSHGFCDGPSLGTRHHIHRFFEAATRIVKNLFDIDDDDKLMTIQQDLEFQNWGRTVTETPQYTCIPKNVADIQKIVRFAKHSGLAVRCAGYRHSWSPIFSRKGEILISLLPIDTATELPNIAALSLPDGRPNDLETIELLDGPARPGGKRLVRVGCATTNERLRRWCVEHNKVTLPFNIIMVEITCGGSNGPICHGAGIKHQTLSDLVRALEYIDANGELRKITDQDSDFLKAASGAFGLMGIVTHLTIEFDAMTYAEMRPYKLPVIQTIPPPPGFPEDKIPKALRPKKPLTDEQKRKAQADFEKHANEDYYSEWFWFPYADECWINCWNNTTHDSDVEDWPGPFAIFMSFLQEFTLNVLQYNKVLTEVVNQTKIAEAAVTLLSRFAMLNMPSVDNGAKPIKTHLSNALHFQRAIQNVRVRDVEVEMPLMPQRTNPTKVDYTLVQQAWWDAILKCYEHSDKCPQRFPLEMRIMGGSNVLLAPQFGNKLGTCAIEILTLQNAVEVWQPYAQEVVDLWMSYKDPATGERLKTRPHWAKEWLEYTVDGKPWFDKLKNEDFRDEIPEFKRILARIGEKHGWTLEDLKARFSNDLFDRLVFDDVHVDEKK
;
A
#
# COMPACT_ATOMS: atom_id res chain seq x y z
N MET A 1 21.31 -26.97 13.91
CA MET A 1 19.88 -26.61 13.97
C MET A 1 19.83 -25.27 14.70
N ALA A 2 19.32 -24.23 14.05
CA ALA A 2 18.97 -22.99 14.74
C ALA A 2 17.88 -23.32 15.78
N THR A 3 17.98 -22.77 16.98
CA THR A 3 16.94 -22.94 18.01
C THR A 3 15.77 -22.05 17.61
N GLN A 4 14.56 -22.59 17.43
CA GLN A 4 13.37 -21.78 17.18
C GLN A 4 12.96 -21.05 18.47
N LEU A 5 13.51 -19.84 18.71
CA LEU A 5 13.20 -19.08 19.91
C LEU A 5 11.86 -18.34 19.76
N ALA A 6 11.42 -18.00 18.55
CA ALA A 6 10.20 -17.24 18.27
C ALA A 6 8.96 -17.82 18.95
N GLN A 7 8.79 -19.14 18.92
CA GLN A 7 7.61 -19.79 19.50
C GLN A 7 7.65 -19.85 21.03
N ASP A 8 8.85 -19.98 21.60
CA ASP A 8 9.06 -20.35 22.99
C ASP A 8 9.46 -19.19 23.90
N TYR A 9 10.02 -18.12 23.33
CA TYR A 9 10.58 -16.97 24.03
C TYR A 9 9.76 -15.73 23.69
N ASP A 10 9.46 -14.90 24.69
CA ASP A 10 8.91 -13.58 24.43
C ASP A 10 9.92 -12.70 23.65
N VAL A 11 9.42 -11.58 23.11
CA VAL A 11 10.23 -10.69 22.27
C VAL A 11 11.49 -10.22 23.01
N ASP A 12 11.35 -9.84 24.27
CA ASP A 12 12.43 -9.33 25.09
C ASP A 12 13.46 -10.43 25.40
N SER A 13 13.01 -11.65 25.62
CA SER A 13 13.90 -12.81 25.82
C SER A 13 14.68 -13.13 24.55
N ARG A 14 14.10 -12.96 23.35
CA ARG A 14 14.85 -13.09 22.09
C ARG A 14 15.89 -12.00 21.93
N ILE A 15 15.54 -10.76 22.28
CA ILE A 15 16.49 -9.64 22.31
C ILE A 15 17.62 -9.91 23.30
N ARG A 16 17.33 -10.53 24.44
CA ARG A 16 18.33 -10.91 25.44
C ARG A 16 19.29 -11.97 24.92
N GLU A 17 18.80 -13.00 24.23
CA GLU A 17 19.67 -14.00 23.60
C GLU A 17 20.53 -13.40 22.48
N MET A 18 20.01 -12.42 21.72
CA MET A 18 20.81 -11.65 20.76
C MET A 18 21.93 -10.86 21.45
N ALA A 19 21.61 -10.12 22.51
CA ALA A 19 22.58 -9.33 23.27
C ALA A 19 23.69 -10.22 23.82
N LYS A 20 23.32 -11.31 24.51
CA LYS A 20 24.25 -12.30 25.06
C LYS A 20 25.14 -12.93 23.99
N ALA A 21 24.57 -13.30 22.85
CA ALA A 21 25.35 -13.89 21.76
C ALA A 21 26.36 -12.89 21.17
N LEU A 22 26.03 -11.59 21.11
CA LEU A 22 26.99 -10.55 20.71
C LEU A 22 28.11 -10.38 21.74
N GLU A 23 27.78 -10.41 23.04
CA GLU A 23 28.78 -10.37 24.13
C GLU A 23 29.74 -11.57 24.11
N GLU A 24 29.24 -12.75 23.76
CA GLU A 24 30.04 -13.98 23.64
C GLU A 24 30.98 -13.96 22.41
N HIS A 25 30.75 -13.06 21.44
CA HIS A 25 31.55 -12.90 20.23
C HIS A 25 32.11 -11.47 20.09
N PRO A 26 32.96 -11.00 21.02
CA PRO A 26 33.43 -9.62 21.06
C PRO A 26 34.24 -9.24 19.81
N GLU A 27 35.01 -10.17 19.22
CA GLU A 27 35.71 -9.93 17.96
C GLU A 27 34.77 -9.57 16.81
N PHE A 28 33.59 -10.18 16.78
CA PHE A 28 32.54 -9.84 15.83
C PHE A 28 31.82 -8.55 16.26
N SER A 29 31.32 -8.48 17.49
CA SER A 29 30.51 -7.36 17.97
C SER A 29 31.26 -6.03 17.91
N ASP A 30 32.49 -5.96 18.42
CA ASP A 30 33.26 -4.71 18.49
C ASP A 30 33.67 -4.22 17.09
N LYS A 31 33.80 -5.16 16.15
CA LYS A 31 34.26 -4.88 14.79
C LYS A 31 33.11 -4.63 13.82
N HIS A 32 31.97 -5.30 13.95
CA HIS A 32 30.89 -5.26 12.97
C HIS A 32 29.69 -4.42 13.42
N VAL A 33 29.38 -4.41 14.72
CA VAL A 33 28.22 -3.71 15.31
C VAL A 33 28.58 -3.12 16.68
N PRO A 34 29.57 -2.21 16.75
CA PRO A 34 30.09 -1.70 18.01
C PRO A 34 28.98 -1.06 18.85
N GLY A 35 28.82 -1.53 20.09
CA GLY A 35 27.82 -1.03 21.03
C GLY A 35 26.39 -1.58 20.85
N LEU A 36 26.14 -2.47 19.89
CA LEU A 36 24.81 -3.06 19.70
C LEU A 36 24.37 -3.90 20.90
N ALA A 37 25.24 -4.74 21.47
CA ALA A 37 24.92 -5.54 22.65
C ALA A 37 24.38 -4.66 23.80
N LYS A 38 25.13 -3.60 24.15
CA LYS A 38 24.71 -2.62 25.16
C LYS A 38 23.41 -1.90 24.80
N LEU A 39 23.18 -1.60 23.52
CA LEU A 39 21.94 -0.98 23.08
C LEU A 39 20.74 -1.93 23.29
N LEU A 40 20.92 -3.22 23.01
CA LEU A 40 19.90 -4.24 23.26
C LEU A 40 19.69 -4.46 24.77
N ASP A 41 20.73 -4.38 25.60
CA ASP A 41 20.58 -4.47 27.06
C ASP A 41 19.81 -3.28 27.64
N ASP A 42 20.15 -2.07 27.21
CA ASP A 42 19.43 -0.86 27.62
C ASP A 42 17.96 -0.90 27.16
N TYR A 43 17.68 -1.50 25.99
CA TYR A 43 16.30 -1.74 25.54
C TYR A 43 15.52 -2.66 26.50
N LEU A 44 16.21 -3.63 27.11
CA LEU A 44 15.63 -4.62 28.02
C LEU A 44 15.56 -4.15 29.47
N ASP A 45 16.12 -2.98 29.79
CA ASP A 45 16.10 -2.41 31.13
C ASP A 45 14.88 -1.51 31.31
N ASP A 46 13.93 -1.94 32.15
CA ASP A 46 12.73 -1.18 32.50
C ASP A 46 13.04 0.22 33.09
N ASN A 47 14.27 0.46 33.56
CA ASN A 47 14.72 1.76 34.07
C ASN A 47 15.23 2.71 32.97
N VAL A 48 15.40 2.22 31.75
CA VAL A 48 15.82 3.01 30.60
C VAL A 48 14.60 3.29 29.72
N ASP A 49 14.26 4.57 29.57
CA ASP A 49 13.18 4.95 28.67
C ASP A 49 13.65 4.81 27.21
N VAL A 50 13.13 3.80 26.52
CA VAL A 50 13.31 3.59 25.06
C VAL A 50 12.01 3.75 24.27
N ASN A 51 10.87 3.94 24.95
CA ASN A 51 9.55 3.81 24.37
C ASN A 51 8.77 5.12 24.24
N SER A 52 9.12 6.16 25.00
CA SER A 52 8.40 7.43 24.92
C SER A 52 8.66 8.16 23.59
N TRP A 53 7.60 8.74 23.03
CA TRP A 53 7.62 9.35 21.69
C TRP A 53 8.59 10.53 21.57
N HIS A 54 8.70 11.36 22.62
CA HIS A 54 9.48 12.61 22.60
C HIS A 54 10.86 12.51 23.29
N SER A 55 11.25 11.34 23.81
CA SER A 55 12.58 11.16 24.42
C SER A 55 13.20 9.81 24.12
N GLY A 56 12.66 8.73 24.69
CA GLY A 56 13.29 7.42 24.69
C GLY A 56 13.51 6.84 23.30
N ARG A 57 12.51 6.94 22.43
CA ARG A 57 12.63 6.44 21.03
C ARG A 57 13.70 7.19 20.24
N ILE A 58 13.80 8.50 20.46
CA ILE A 58 14.75 9.37 19.76
C ILE A 58 16.18 9.00 20.17
N ASP A 59 16.46 8.88 21.48
CA ASP A 59 17.79 8.49 21.96
C ASP A 59 18.16 7.09 21.48
N PHE A 60 17.20 6.16 21.55
CA PHE A 60 17.42 4.80 21.06
C PHE A 60 17.82 4.78 19.57
N MET A 61 17.07 5.46 18.70
CA MET A 61 17.40 5.53 17.27
C MET A 61 18.75 6.20 17.01
N ARG A 62 19.07 7.26 17.74
CA ARG A 62 20.38 7.92 17.67
C ARG A 62 21.51 6.95 17.93
N ARG A 63 21.38 6.16 19.00
CA ARG A 63 22.38 5.17 19.39
C ARG A 63 22.46 4.01 18.40
N LEU A 64 21.32 3.56 17.87
CA LEU A 64 21.29 2.54 16.82
C LEU A 64 22.03 2.98 15.56
N LEU A 65 21.79 4.22 15.10
CA LEU A 65 22.49 4.76 13.95
C LEU A 65 24.00 4.86 14.20
N LYS A 66 24.43 5.17 15.44
CA LYS A 66 25.85 5.13 15.82
C LYS A 66 26.47 3.74 15.71
N VAL A 67 25.74 2.67 16.04
CA VAL A 67 26.24 1.29 15.89
C VAL A 67 26.74 1.05 14.45
N PHE A 68 25.94 1.45 13.46
CA PHE A 68 26.30 1.26 12.05
C PHE A 68 27.32 2.28 11.56
N LYS A 69 27.25 3.52 12.05
CA LYS A 69 28.26 4.56 11.74
C LYS A 69 29.65 4.19 12.24
N ASP A 70 29.74 3.70 13.46
CA ASP A 70 31.02 3.47 14.13
C ASP A 70 31.65 2.11 13.73
N SER A 71 30.95 1.30 12.93
CA SER A 71 31.45 0.01 12.46
C SER A 71 32.65 0.17 11.52
N PRO A 72 33.83 -0.38 11.84
CA PRO A 72 35.01 -0.30 10.98
C PRO A 72 34.97 -1.19 9.73
N VAL A 73 33.98 -2.08 9.60
CA VAL A 73 33.88 -3.03 8.48
C VAL A 73 32.56 -3.01 7.75
N ASP A 74 31.55 -2.36 8.33
CA ASP A 74 30.29 -2.11 7.68
C ASP A 74 30.26 -0.67 7.21
N ASN A 75 30.42 -0.49 5.90
CA ASN A 75 30.30 0.83 5.31
C ASN A 75 28.84 1.18 5.00
N THR A 76 27.83 0.39 5.40
CA THR A 76 26.44 0.68 5.04
C THR A 76 26.03 2.10 5.44
N TYR A 77 26.38 2.58 6.64
CA TYR A 77 26.05 3.96 7.02
C TYR A 77 26.75 5.00 6.12
N GLN A 78 28.06 4.88 5.90
CA GLN A 78 28.87 5.79 5.07
C GLN A 78 28.47 5.75 3.60
N ASP A 79 28.25 4.54 3.09
CA ASP A 79 27.74 4.28 1.75
C ASP A 79 26.38 4.93 1.60
N LEU A 80 25.53 4.89 2.62
CA LEU A 80 24.25 5.58 2.59
C LEU A 80 24.43 7.11 2.67
N GLN A 81 25.41 7.66 3.41
CA GLN A 81 25.66 9.11 3.48
C GLN A 81 26.00 9.77 2.14
N GLN A 82 26.68 9.06 1.23
CA GLN A 82 27.07 9.61 -0.08
C GLN A 82 25.86 10.02 -0.93
N TYR A 83 24.72 9.47 -0.58
CA TYR A 83 23.46 9.75 -1.21
C TYR A 83 22.87 11.05 -0.61
N TYR A 84 23.12 11.38 0.66
CA TYR A 84 22.46 12.52 1.29
C TYR A 84 23.01 13.91 0.94
N THR A 85 22.14 14.94 0.91
CA THR A 85 22.64 16.32 0.74
C THR A 85 23.52 16.70 1.92
N LYS A 86 24.44 17.64 1.72
CA LYS A 86 25.28 18.15 2.81
C LYS A 86 24.45 18.61 4.00
N HIS A 87 23.33 19.31 3.77
CA HIS A 87 22.49 19.80 4.85
C HIS A 87 21.78 18.68 5.64
N GLU A 88 21.42 17.57 4.98
CA GLU A 88 20.81 16.42 5.65
C GLU A 88 21.83 15.55 6.36
N ASN A 89 23.02 15.38 5.76
CA ASN A 89 24.15 14.78 6.45
C ASN A 89 24.55 15.63 7.66
N ASP A 90 24.63 16.96 7.53
CA ASP A 90 24.90 17.86 8.65
C ASP A 90 23.82 17.73 9.74
N ARG A 91 22.55 17.55 9.39
CA ARG A 91 21.45 17.28 10.35
C ARG A 91 21.58 15.92 11.02
N LEU A 92 21.91 14.89 10.25
CA LEU A 92 22.13 13.54 10.77
C LEU A 92 23.33 13.54 11.73
N GLU A 93 24.42 14.19 11.35
CA GLU A 93 25.61 14.34 12.19
C GLU A 93 25.29 15.14 13.46
N ARG A 94 24.63 16.31 13.35
CA ARG A 94 24.15 17.08 14.52
C ARG A 94 23.26 16.25 15.43
N PHE A 95 22.33 15.49 14.83
CA PHE A 95 21.46 14.57 15.57
C PHE A 95 22.28 13.53 16.33
N LEU A 96 23.27 12.89 15.69
CA LEU A 96 24.17 11.93 16.33
C LEU A 96 25.07 12.59 17.39
N GLU A 97 25.49 13.83 17.19
CA GLU A 97 26.32 14.60 18.14
C GLU A 97 25.55 15.08 19.37
N GLY A 98 24.22 14.93 19.38
CA GLY A 98 23.40 15.14 20.57
C GLY A 98 22.29 16.16 20.41
N GLU A 99 22.18 16.83 19.27
CA GLU A 99 21.15 17.83 19.04
C GLU A 99 19.73 17.22 19.01
N THR A 100 18.79 17.90 19.67
CA THR A 100 17.38 17.47 19.79
C THR A 100 16.74 17.27 18.41
N ALA A 101 15.89 16.25 18.27
CA ALA A 101 15.19 15.98 17.01
C ALA A 101 14.32 17.16 16.55
N GLU A 102 13.75 17.92 17.49
CA GLU A 102 12.99 19.16 17.24
C GLU A 102 13.87 20.18 16.49
N ASN A 103 15.06 20.49 17.02
CA ASN A 103 15.98 21.41 16.35
C ASN A 103 16.53 20.86 15.03
N CYS A 104 16.79 19.55 14.94
CA CYS A 104 17.19 18.89 13.70
C CYS A 104 16.06 18.85 12.66
N SER A 105 14.79 19.00 13.07
CA SER A 105 13.63 19.05 12.16
C SER A 105 13.23 20.47 11.75
N HIS A 106 13.77 21.52 12.39
CA HIS A 106 13.45 22.90 12.02
C HIS A 106 13.82 23.21 10.56
N GLY A 107 12.83 23.56 9.74
CA GLY A 107 13.02 23.80 8.31
C GLY A 107 13.43 22.55 7.52
N PHE A 108 13.24 21.36 8.08
CA PHE A 108 13.40 20.10 7.36
C PHE A 108 12.19 19.92 6.44
N CYS A 109 12.43 20.00 5.13
CA CYS A 109 11.58 19.34 4.16
C CYS A 109 12.25 18.02 3.85
N ASP A 110 11.47 16.95 3.80
CA ASP A 110 11.97 15.64 3.40
C ASP A 110 12.73 15.79 2.07
N GLY A 111 13.86 15.10 1.95
CA GLY A 111 14.61 15.00 0.70
C GLY A 111 14.26 13.68 0.01
N PRO A 112 14.74 13.43 -1.23
CA PRO A 112 14.55 12.13 -1.87
C PRO A 112 15.03 11.03 -0.94
N SER A 113 14.51 9.80 -0.92
CA SER A 113 15.15 8.81 -0.04
C SER A 113 16.51 8.29 -0.56
N LEU A 114 16.98 7.15 -0.07
CA LEU A 114 18.34 6.65 -0.34
C LEU A 114 18.69 6.22 -1.77
N GLY A 115 17.82 5.50 -2.46
CA GLY A 115 18.14 4.99 -3.80
C GLY A 115 18.07 6.03 -4.97
N THR A 116 17.44 7.19 -4.78
CA THR A 116 17.28 8.28 -5.79
C THR A 116 18.50 9.12 -5.69
N ARG A 117 18.93 9.39 -4.48
CA ARG A 117 20.26 9.86 -4.20
C ARG A 117 21.35 8.91 -4.76
N HIS A 118 21.18 7.58 -4.70
CA HIS A 118 22.08 6.62 -5.39
C HIS A 118 22.10 6.80 -6.89
N HIS A 119 20.94 7.01 -7.51
CA HIS A 119 20.86 7.29 -8.93
C HIS A 119 21.37 8.70 -9.27
N ILE A 120 21.11 9.73 -8.47
CA ILE A 120 21.61 11.10 -8.60
C ILE A 120 23.13 11.13 -8.48
N HIS A 121 23.75 10.38 -7.55
CA HIS A 121 25.21 10.27 -7.44
C HIS A 121 25.81 9.61 -8.70
N ARG A 122 25.19 8.55 -9.23
CA ARG A 122 25.58 7.95 -10.52
C ARG A 122 25.30 8.88 -11.71
N PHE A 123 24.27 9.73 -11.62
CA PHE A 123 23.92 10.75 -12.60
C PHE A 123 24.89 11.93 -12.56
N PHE A 124 25.43 12.30 -11.39
CA PHE A 124 26.37 13.41 -11.23
C PHE A 124 27.72 13.11 -11.88
N GLU A 125 28.15 11.84 -11.92
CA GLU A 125 29.30 11.42 -12.76
C GLU A 125 28.99 11.49 -14.27
N ALA A 126 27.71 11.50 -14.66
CA ALA A 126 27.23 11.59 -16.04
C ALA A 126 26.65 12.97 -16.44
N ALA A 127 26.56 13.95 -15.53
CA ALA A 127 25.78 15.17 -15.75
C ALA A 127 26.65 16.42 -15.90
N THR A 128 27.17 16.64 -17.11
CA THR A 128 27.32 17.98 -17.69
C THR A 128 26.03 18.47 -18.37
N ARG A 129 24.86 17.91 -18.01
CA ARG A 129 23.61 18.12 -18.76
C ARG A 129 22.43 18.69 -17.95
N ILE A 130 22.48 18.67 -16.61
CA ILE A 130 21.32 19.04 -15.76
C ILE A 130 21.28 20.54 -15.38
N VAL A 131 22.38 21.28 -15.50
CA VAL A 131 22.39 22.73 -15.18
C VAL A 131 21.66 23.59 -16.24
N LYS A 132 21.09 23.00 -17.30
CA LYS A 132 20.28 23.73 -18.29
C LYS A 132 18.79 23.87 -17.95
N ASN A 133 18.24 23.08 -17.03
CA ASN A 133 16.78 23.03 -16.81
C ASN A 133 16.26 23.88 -15.65
N LEU A 134 17.12 24.67 -14.99
CA LEU A 134 16.69 25.56 -13.90
C LEU A 134 16.24 26.94 -14.38
N PHE A 135 16.49 27.32 -15.64
CA PHE A 135 16.19 28.67 -16.13
C PHE A 135 15.66 28.80 -17.57
N ASP A 136 15.30 27.72 -18.26
CA ASP A 136 14.60 27.80 -19.56
C ASP A 136 13.32 26.95 -19.52
N ILE A 137 12.17 27.63 -19.40
CA ILE A 137 10.86 27.07 -19.77
C ILE A 137 10.75 27.27 -21.27
N ASP A 138 11.23 26.30 -22.04
CA ASP A 138 11.12 26.30 -23.51
C ASP A 138 9.86 25.54 -23.98
N ASP A 139 9.42 25.86 -25.20
CA ASP A 139 8.19 25.42 -25.88
C ASP A 139 8.01 23.88 -26.03
N ASP A 140 8.97 23.06 -25.58
CA ASP A 140 9.00 21.59 -25.65
C ASP A 140 7.97 20.90 -24.74
N ASP A 141 7.46 21.59 -23.71
CA ASP A 141 6.51 21.01 -22.74
C ASP A 141 5.12 20.71 -23.33
N LYS A 142 4.89 21.11 -24.59
CA LYS A 142 3.64 20.89 -25.34
C LYS A 142 3.60 19.58 -26.12
N LEU A 143 4.74 18.91 -26.32
CA LEU A 143 4.82 17.71 -27.16
C LEU A 143 4.78 16.43 -26.32
N MET A 144 4.02 15.44 -26.79
CA MET A 144 4.08 14.07 -26.28
C MET A 144 5.46 13.46 -26.53
N THR A 145 6.02 12.81 -25.52
CA THR A 145 7.26 12.03 -25.65
C THR A 145 6.95 10.60 -26.06
N ILE A 146 7.73 10.04 -27.00
CA ILE A 146 7.64 8.63 -27.41
C ILE A 146 9.04 8.00 -27.31
N GLN A 147 9.13 6.84 -26.68
CA GLN A 147 10.34 6.03 -26.63
C GLN A 147 10.05 4.65 -27.21
N GLN A 148 10.97 4.12 -28.02
CA GLN A 148 10.86 2.77 -28.60
C GLN A 148 11.57 1.76 -27.71
N ASP A 149 11.01 0.56 -27.61
CA ASP A 149 11.60 -0.61 -26.93
C ASP A 149 12.13 -0.33 -25.50
N LEU A 150 11.47 0.60 -24.79
CA LEU A 150 11.81 0.93 -23.42
C LEU A 150 11.39 -0.23 -22.50
N GLU A 151 12.34 -0.79 -21.75
CA GLU A 151 12.04 -1.82 -20.76
C GLU A 151 11.05 -1.33 -19.70
N PHE A 152 10.01 -2.13 -19.49
CA PHE A 152 9.02 -1.94 -18.44
C PHE A 152 9.30 -2.91 -17.30
N GLN A 153 9.31 -2.38 -16.08
CA GLN A 153 9.25 -3.15 -14.85
C GLN A 153 8.24 -2.46 -13.92
N ASN A 154 7.36 -3.25 -13.30
CA ASN A 154 6.46 -2.76 -12.27
C ASN A 154 7.20 -2.59 -10.93
N TRP A 155 6.60 -1.84 -10.00
CA TRP A 155 7.24 -1.51 -8.73
C TRP A 155 7.64 -2.76 -7.91
N GLY A 156 6.75 -3.76 -7.86
CA GLY A 156 6.94 -5.01 -7.12
C GLY A 156 7.87 -6.02 -7.78
N ARG A 157 8.33 -5.77 -9.02
CA ARG A 157 9.20 -6.65 -9.84
C ARG A 157 8.60 -8.01 -10.19
N THR A 158 7.28 -8.09 -10.27
CA THR A 158 6.54 -9.29 -10.71
C THR A 158 6.24 -9.28 -12.20
N VAL A 159 6.33 -8.11 -12.85
CA VAL A 159 6.02 -7.93 -14.27
C VAL A 159 7.18 -7.19 -14.93
N THR A 160 7.73 -7.82 -15.97
CA THR A 160 8.74 -7.23 -16.85
C THR A 160 8.34 -7.46 -18.29
N GLU A 161 8.33 -6.39 -19.09
CA GLU A 161 7.95 -6.45 -20.50
C GLU A 161 8.70 -5.42 -21.33
N THR A 162 8.62 -5.52 -22.66
CA THR A 162 9.17 -4.51 -23.58
C THR A 162 8.10 -4.09 -24.60
N PRO A 163 7.33 -3.01 -24.33
CA PRO A 163 6.43 -2.40 -25.30
C PRO A 163 7.22 -1.90 -26.52
N GLN A 164 6.61 -1.95 -27.71
CA GLN A 164 7.22 -1.35 -28.90
C GLN A 164 7.30 0.17 -28.76
N TYR A 165 6.27 0.79 -28.18
CA TYR A 165 6.25 2.23 -27.92
C TYR A 165 5.81 2.51 -26.49
N THR A 166 6.58 3.32 -25.78
CA THR A 166 6.16 3.98 -24.54
C THR A 166 5.89 5.45 -24.81
N CYS A 167 4.63 5.86 -24.69
CA CYS A 167 4.16 7.22 -24.95
C CYS A 167 3.84 7.94 -23.64
N ILE A 168 4.24 9.20 -23.51
CA ILE A 168 3.96 10.05 -22.35
C ILE A 168 3.12 11.25 -22.85
N PRO A 169 1.77 11.12 -22.90
CA PRO A 169 0.89 12.17 -23.39
C PRO A 169 0.77 13.32 -22.38
N LYS A 170 0.51 14.53 -22.88
CA LYS A 170 0.31 15.73 -22.05
C LYS A 170 -1.16 16.17 -21.99
N ASN A 171 -2.00 15.62 -22.86
CA ASN A 171 -3.40 16.01 -23.02
C ASN A 171 -4.24 14.92 -23.69
N VAL A 172 -5.55 15.11 -23.67
CA VAL A 172 -6.53 14.21 -24.28
C VAL A 172 -6.27 14.00 -25.78
N ALA A 173 -5.90 15.06 -26.52
CA ALA A 173 -5.69 14.97 -27.96
C ALA A 173 -4.49 14.07 -28.34
N ASP A 174 -3.45 14.02 -27.51
CA ASP A 174 -2.33 13.09 -27.71
C ASP A 174 -2.78 11.64 -27.52
N ILE A 175 -3.62 11.35 -26.52
CA ILE A 175 -4.20 10.01 -26.34
C ILE A 175 -5.04 9.62 -27.56
N GLN A 176 -5.85 10.54 -28.11
CA GLN A 176 -6.59 10.28 -29.35
C GLN A 176 -5.66 9.92 -30.52
N LYS A 177 -4.54 10.63 -30.69
CA LYS A 177 -3.55 10.31 -31.74
C LYS A 177 -2.93 8.92 -31.53
N ILE A 178 -2.55 8.56 -30.31
CA ILE A 178 -2.02 7.23 -29.98
C ILE A 178 -3.04 6.14 -30.32
N VAL A 179 -4.31 6.34 -29.94
CA VAL A 179 -5.36 5.35 -30.17
C VAL A 179 -5.73 5.23 -31.66
N ARG A 180 -5.69 6.32 -32.43
CA ARG A 180 -5.86 6.25 -33.89
C ARG A 180 -4.67 5.57 -34.57
N PHE A 181 -3.45 5.94 -34.20
CA PHE A 181 -2.22 5.35 -34.73
C PHE A 181 -2.22 3.84 -34.58
N ALA A 182 -2.38 3.36 -33.35
CA ALA A 182 -2.25 1.94 -33.14
C ALA A 182 -3.49 1.14 -33.61
N LYS A 183 -4.64 1.79 -33.92
CA LYS A 183 -5.75 1.12 -34.64
C LYS A 183 -5.34 0.92 -36.09
N HIS A 184 -4.74 1.95 -36.71
CA HIS A 184 -4.19 1.85 -38.06
C HIS A 184 -3.03 0.83 -38.16
N SER A 185 -2.26 0.66 -37.09
CA SER A 185 -1.12 -0.27 -37.04
C SER A 185 -1.44 -1.65 -36.48
N GLY A 186 -2.69 -1.93 -36.10
CA GLY A 186 -3.08 -3.24 -35.53
C GLY A 186 -2.40 -3.57 -34.19
N LEU A 187 -2.02 -2.55 -33.42
CA LEU A 187 -1.40 -2.71 -32.10
C LEU A 187 -2.48 -2.62 -31.00
N ALA A 188 -2.13 -2.93 -29.76
CA ALA A 188 -2.90 -2.69 -28.54
C ALA A 188 -2.31 -1.52 -27.73
N VAL A 189 -3.10 -0.97 -26.80
CA VAL A 189 -2.72 0.12 -25.90
C VAL A 189 -3.15 -0.20 -24.47
N ARG A 190 -2.21 -0.11 -23.52
CA ARG A 190 -2.49 -0.15 -22.08
C ARG A 190 -1.83 1.04 -21.40
N CYS A 191 -2.24 1.37 -20.18
CA CYS A 191 -1.68 2.47 -19.40
C CYS A 191 -0.91 2.00 -18.17
N ALA A 192 -0.01 2.85 -17.70
CA ALA A 192 0.55 2.79 -16.36
C ALA A 192 0.67 4.20 -15.75
N GLY A 193 0.32 4.32 -14.47
CA GLY A 193 0.76 5.43 -13.62
C GLY A 193 2.11 5.07 -12.98
N TYR A 194 2.15 4.99 -11.65
CA TYR A 194 3.30 4.56 -10.84
C TYR A 194 3.69 3.07 -10.96
N ARG A 195 3.08 2.33 -11.89
CA ARG A 195 3.38 0.91 -12.14
C ARG A 195 3.26 0.02 -10.89
N HIS A 196 2.31 0.32 -10.01
CA HIS A 196 2.26 -0.28 -8.66
C HIS A 196 1.47 -1.58 -8.55
N SER A 197 0.71 -1.96 -9.58
CA SER A 197 0.03 -3.25 -9.59
C SER A 197 1.05 -4.39 -9.73
N TRP A 198 0.96 -5.40 -8.87
CA TRP A 198 1.72 -6.65 -8.98
C TRP A 198 1.15 -7.56 -10.07
N SER A 199 -0.16 -7.45 -10.34
CA SER A 199 -0.82 -8.18 -11.41
C SER A 199 -0.43 -7.63 -12.81
N PRO A 200 -0.36 -8.49 -13.84
CA PRO A 200 0.06 -8.10 -15.18
C PRO A 200 -1.08 -7.43 -15.96
N ILE A 201 -1.52 -6.25 -15.50
CA ILE A 201 -2.58 -5.46 -16.15
C ILE A 201 -2.03 -4.45 -17.18
N PHE A 202 -0.71 -4.40 -17.37
CA PHE A 202 -0.02 -3.44 -18.23
C PHE A 202 0.04 -3.92 -19.70
N SER A 203 0.76 -3.17 -20.53
CA SER A 203 1.01 -3.53 -21.93
C SER A 203 1.82 -4.82 -22.04
N ARG A 204 1.53 -5.63 -23.06
CA ARG A 204 2.36 -6.79 -23.44
C ARG A 204 3.48 -6.39 -24.40
N LYS A 205 4.41 -7.32 -24.64
CA LYS A 205 5.53 -7.16 -25.57
C LYS A 205 5.08 -6.70 -26.94
N GLY A 206 5.80 -5.73 -27.51
CA GLY A 206 5.58 -5.28 -28.89
C GLY A 206 4.35 -4.38 -29.09
N GLU A 207 3.66 -3.98 -28.02
CA GLU A 207 2.47 -3.12 -28.08
C GLU A 207 2.76 -1.71 -27.56
N ILE A 208 1.73 -0.88 -27.37
CA ILE A 208 1.88 0.47 -26.83
C ILE A 208 1.58 0.53 -25.33
N LEU A 209 2.51 1.10 -24.58
CA LEU A 209 2.29 1.57 -23.22
C LEU A 209 2.11 3.08 -23.20
N ILE A 210 1.01 3.56 -22.62
CA ILE A 210 0.87 4.96 -22.20
C ILE A 210 1.36 5.10 -20.76
N SER A 211 2.42 5.86 -20.54
CA SER A 211 2.83 6.30 -19.21
C SER A 211 2.10 7.60 -18.88
N LEU A 212 1.20 7.58 -17.89
CA LEU A 212 0.48 8.77 -17.43
C LEU A 212 1.37 9.77 -16.70
N LEU A 213 2.57 9.33 -16.31
CA LEU A 213 3.58 10.14 -15.65
C LEU A 213 4.88 10.11 -16.46
N PRO A 214 5.75 11.12 -16.29
CA PRO A 214 7.14 11.03 -16.73
C PRO A 214 7.81 9.73 -16.24
N ILE A 215 8.69 9.15 -17.06
CA ILE A 215 9.28 7.83 -16.80
C ILE A 215 10.13 7.83 -15.54
N ASP A 216 10.92 8.88 -15.36
CA ASP A 216 11.69 9.14 -14.14
C ASP A 216 10.77 9.13 -12.92
N THR A 217 9.68 9.90 -12.94
CA THR A 217 8.69 9.94 -11.86
C THR A 217 8.08 8.57 -11.57
N ALA A 218 7.78 7.79 -12.61
CA ALA A 218 7.12 6.49 -12.47
C ALA A 218 8.05 5.32 -12.09
N THR A 219 9.37 5.48 -12.19
CA THR A 219 10.33 4.37 -12.05
C THR A 219 11.50 4.65 -11.13
N GLU A 220 11.93 5.90 -11.02
CA GLU A 220 13.01 6.28 -10.13
C GLU A 220 12.55 6.15 -8.70
N LEU A 221 13.20 5.23 -8.01
CA LEU A 221 13.17 5.23 -6.57
C LEU A 221 14.46 5.82 -6.07
N PRO A 222 14.34 6.53 -4.95
CA PRO A 222 13.19 7.13 -4.31
C PRO A 222 12.35 8.12 -5.07
N ASN A 223 11.06 7.95 -4.84
CA ASN A 223 10.13 8.94 -5.28
C ASN A 223 10.17 10.16 -4.37
N ILE A 224 10.09 11.34 -4.99
CA ILE A 224 10.11 12.64 -4.30
C ILE A 224 8.74 13.31 -4.24
N ALA A 225 7.67 12.64 -4.69
CA ALA A 225 6.35 13.26 -4.71
C ALA A 225 5.85 13.58 -3.30
N ALA A 226 6.14 12.72 -2.33
CA ALA A 226 5.75 12.93 -0.93
C ALA A 226 6.45 14.13 -0.24
N LEU A 227 7.52 14.67 -0.84
CA LEU A 227 8.25 15.82 -0.30
C LEU A 227 7.45 17.11 -0.51
N SER A 228 7.55 18.07 0.40
CA SER A 228 6.89 19.38 0.32
C SER A 228 7.48 20.32 -0.75
N LEU A 229 7.77 19.79 -1.95
CA LEU A 229 8.18 20.56 -3.12
C LEU A 229 6.94 21.06 -3.87
N PRO A 230 6.95 22.29 -4.39
CA PRO A 230 5.85 22.78 -5.22
C PRO A 230 5.60 21.85 -6.41
N ASP A 231 4.33 21.50 -6.65
CA ASP A 231 3.99 20.74 -7.84
C ASP A 231 4.28 21.57 -9.09
N GLY A 232 4.75 20.91 -10.14
CA GLY A 232 4.74 21.49 -11.47
C GLY A 232 3.32 21.87 -11.90
N ARG A 233 3.23 22.82 -12.83
CA ARG A 233 1.95 23.20 -13.44
C ARG A 233 1.25 21.94 -13.97
N PRO A 234 -0.01 21.66 -13.57
CA PRO A 234 -0.71 20.47 -14.05
C PRO A 234 -0.89 20.55 -15.56
N ASN A 235 -0.65 19.43 -16.24
CA ASN A 235 -1.14 19.24 -17.59
C ASN A 235 -2.64 18.88 -17.58
N ASP A 236 -3.24 18.76 -18.76
CA ASP A 236 -4.68 18.49 -18.92
C ASP A 236 -5.14 17.21 -18.17
N LEU A 237 -4.30 16.17 -18.15
CA LEU A 237 -4.57 14.89 -17.47
C LEU A 237 -4.33 14.94 -15.94
N GLU A 238 -3.84 16.05 -15.40
CA GLU A 238 -3.58 16.28 -13.96
C GLU A 238 -4.52 17.34 -13.37
N THR A 239 -5.54 17.77 -14.11
CA THR A 239 -6.45 18.83 -13.67
C THR A 239 -7.38 18.35 -12.55
N ILE A 240 -7.67 19.25 -11.60
CA ILE A 240 -8.63 19.04 -10.51
C ILE A 240 -9.60 20.21 -10.50
N GLU A 241 -10.90 19.92 -10.61
CA GLU A 241 -11.95 20.93 -10.73
C GLU A 241 -13.14 20.58 -9.83
N LEU A 242 -13.47 21.48 -8.90
CA LEU A 242 -14.74 21.41 -8.17
C LEU A 242 -15.86 21.89 -9.11
N LEU A 243 -16.75 20.97 -9.51
CA LEU A 243 -17.81 21.30 -10.44
C LEU A 243 -18.91 22.14 -9.78
N ASP A 244 -19.40 23.11 -10.54
CA ASP A 244 -20.60 23.86 -10.20
C ASP A 244 -21.84 22.96 -10.21
N GLY A 245 -22.77 23.23 -9.29
CA GLY A 245 -24.00 22.47 -9.19
C GLY A 245 -24.53 22.40 -7.75
N PRO A 246 -25.78 21.93 -7.58
CA PRO A 246 -26.35 21.75 -6.25
C PRO A 246 -25.57 20.71 -5.46
N ALA A 247 -25.55 20.87 -4.13
CA ALA A 247 -25.06 19.83 -3.25
C ALA A 247 -25.90 18.56 -3.40
N ARG A 248 -25.23 17.41 -3.41
CA ARG A 248 -25.83 16.07 -3.43
C ARG A 248 -26.19 15.65 -1.99
N PRO A 249 -26.93 14.53 -1.79
CA PRO A 249 -27.27 14.07 -0.44
C PRO A 249 -26.07 14.03 0.50
N GLY A 250 -26.24 14.53 1.72
CA GLY A 250 -25.14 14.66 2.69
C GLY A 250 -24.19 15.83 2.44
N GLY A 251 -24.56 16.79 1.58
CA GLY A 251 -23.71 17.96 1.29
C GLY A 251 -22.58 17.68 0.29
N LYS A 252 -22.58 16.49 -0.32
CA LYS A 252 -21.55 16.03 -1.24
C LYS A 252 -21.46 16.87 -2.51
N ARG A 253 -20.28 16.92 -3.11
CA ARG A 253 -19.98 17.69 -4.33
C ARG A 253 -19.28 16.81 -5.36
N LEU A 254 -19.34 17.23 -6.62
CA LEU A 254 -18.64 16.54 -7.70
C LEU A 254 -17.32 17.22 -7.98
N VAL A 255 -16.25 16.43 -8.04
CA VAL A 255 -14.92 16.89 -8.43
C VAL A 255 -14.52 16.13 -9.69
N ARG A 256 -14.16 16.86 -10.75
CA ARG A 256 -13.56 16.30 -11.95
C ARG A 256 -12.05 16.24 -11.75
N VAL A 257 -11.47 15.05 -11.90
CA VAL A 257 -10.05 14.75 -11.64
C VAL A 257 -9.47 14.06 -12.86
N GLY A 258 -8.37 14.59 -13.39
CA GLY A 258 -7.61 13.93 -14.44
C GLY A 258 -6.93 12.65 -13.94
N CYS A 259 -6.89 11.60 -14.75
CA CYS A 259 -6.41 10.28 -14.36
C CYS A 259 -4.91 10.21 -14.05
N ALA A 260 -4.11 11.20 -14.48
CA ALA A 260 -2.69 11.31 -14.14
C ALA A 260 -2.44 12.06 -12.82
N THR A 261 -3.48 12.67 -12.24
CA THR A 261 -3.40 13.31 -10.91
C THR A 261 -2.95 12.28 -9.88
N THR A 262 -1.86 12.55 -9.17
CA THR A 262 -1.42 11.74 -8.03
C THR A 262 -2.28 12.02 -6.81
N ASN A 263 -2.39 11.05 -5.91
CA ASN A 263 -3.05 11.26 -4.61
C ASN A 263 -2.42 12.42 -3.83
N GLU A 264 -1.12 12.68 -4.00
CA GLU A 264 -0.44 13.81 -3.38
C GLU A 264 -0.94 15.15 -3.91
N ARG A 265 -1.01 15.32 -5.25
CA ARG A 265 -1.56 16.53 -5.86
C ARG A 265 -3.00 16.75 -5.41
N LEU A 266 -3.79 15.67 -5.37
CA LEU A 266 -5.18 15.72 -4.90
C LEU A 266 -5.28 16.11 -3.41
N ARG A 267 -4.46 15.51 -2.55
CA ARG A 267 -4.39 15.82 -1.11
C ARG A 267 -4.08 17.29 -0.89
N ARG A 268 -3.03 17.81 -1.53
CA ARG A 268 -2.64 19.23 -1.46
C ARG A 268 -3.77 20.14 -1.90
N TRP A 269 -4.40 19.82 -3.03
CA TRP A 269 -5.53 20.59 -3.53
C TRP A 269 -6.70 20.60 -2.53
N CYS A 270 -7.07 19.46 -1.95
CA CYS A 270 -8.12 19.36 -0.95
C CYS A 270 -7.81 20.19 0.30
N VAL A 271 -6.57 20.11 0.83
CA VAL A 271 -6.12 20.84 2.01
C VAL A 271 -6.08 22.35 1.74
N GLU A 272 -5.50 22.78 0.62
CA GLU A 272 -5.38 24.19 0.26
C GLU A 272 -6.76 24.84 0.05
N HIS A 273 -7.68 24.14 -0.62
CA HIS A 273 -9.01 24.68 -0.89
C HIS A 273 -9.94 24.55 0.32
N ASN A 274 -9.67 23.60 1.21
CA ASN A 274 -10.39 23.32 2.46
C ASN A 274 -11.94 23.29 2.30
N LYS A 275 -12.43 22.67 1.21
CA LYS A 275 -13.87 22.65 0.85
C LYS A 275 -14.45 21.27 0.73
N VAL A 276 -13.68 20.34 0.15
CA VAL A 276 -14.11 18.98 -0.17
C VAL A 276 -12.97 18.01 0.10
N THR A 277 -13.31 16.76 0.39
CA THR A 277 -12.35 15.67 0.57
C THR A 277 -12.94 14.37 0.05
N LEU A 278 -12.08 13.43 -0.35
CA LEU A 278 -12.52 12.05 -0.49
C LEU A 278 -12.91 11.49 0.89
N PRO A 279 -13.96 10.66 0.97
CA PRO A 279 -14.33 9.99 2.21
C PRO A 279 -13.29 8.96 2.67
N PHE A 280 -12.63 8.31 1.73
CA PHE A 280 -11.56 7.35 1.97
C PHE A 280 -10.65 7.31 0.74
N ASN A 281 -9.44 6.79 0.91
CA ASN A 281 -8.49 6.57 -0.18
C ASN A 281 -7.58 5.39 0.18
N ILE A 282 -6.74 4.98 -0.77
CA ILE A 282 -5.55 4.18 -0.47
C ILE A 282 -4.51 5.02 0.29
N ILE A 283 -3.63 4.36 1.03
CA ILE A 283 -2.61 5.01 1.87
C ILE A 283 -1.61 5.81 1.03
N MET A 284 -1.19 5.28 -0.11
CA MET A 284 -0.08 5.83 -0.91
C MET A 284 -0.43 7.13 -1.64
N VAL A 285 0.46 8.13 -1.51
CA VAL A 285 0.29 9.46 -2.12
C VAL A 285 0.77 9.53 -3.57
N GLU A 286 1.64 8.61 -3.98
CA GLU A 286 2.22 8.56 -5.31
C GLU A 286 1.19 8.10 -6.35
N ILE A 287 0.36 7.12 -6.00
CA ILE A 287 -0.56 6.49 -6.93
C ILE A 287 -1.48 7.52 -7.60
N THR A 288 -1.56 7.43 -8.93
CA THR A 288 -2.47 8.23 -9.75
C THR A 288 -3.92 7.84 -9.51
N CYS A 289 -4.86 8.79 -9.53
CA CYS A 289 -6.29 8.52 -9.37
C CYS A 289 -6.82 7.52 -10.42
N GLY A 290 -6.32 7.54 -11.66
CA GLY A 290 -6.65 6.53 -12.66
C GLY A 290 -6.12 5.14 -12.31
N GLY A 291 -4.91 5.08 -11.73
CA GLY A 291 -4.24 3.86 -11.30
C GLY A 291 -4.83 3.20 -10.05
N SER A 292 -5.43 3.95 -9.13
CA SER A 292 -6.18 3.38 -8.00
C SER A 292 -7.62 3.04 -8.37
N ASN A 293 -8.27 3.82 -9.24
CA ASN A 293 -9.63 3.54 -9.70
C ASN A 293 -9.71 2.34 -10.67
N GLY A 294 -8.79 2.24 -11.63
CA GLY A 294 -8.78 1.20 -12.66
C GLY A 294 -8.88 -0.24 -12.13
N PRO A 295 -8.05 -0.64 -11.16
CA PRO A 295 -8.09 -1.95 -10.52
C PRO A 295 -9.05 -2.04 -9.31
N ILE A 296 -9.93 -1.04 -9.12
CA ILE A 296 -10.99 -1.04 -8.10
C ILE A 296 -10.41 -1.06 -6.67
N CYS A 297 -9.44 -0.18 -6.39
CA CYS A 297 -8.86 -0.08 -5.04
C CYS A 297 -9.86 0.49 -4.02
N HIS A 298 -9.54 0.30 -2.75
CA HIS A 298 -10.35 0.73 -1.62
C HIS A 298 -9.50 1.30 -0.47
N GLY A 299 -10.18 1.91 0.49
CA GLY A 299 -9.62 2.28 1.79
C GLY A 299 -10.14 1.35 2.90
N ALA A 300 -10.36 1.90 4.09
CA ALA A 300 -10.93 1.18 5.24
C ALA A 300 -12.21 1.86 5.74
N GLY A 301 -12.92 1.19 6.65
CA GLY A 301 -14.17 1.60 7.30
C GLY A 301 -15.42 0.92 6.70
N ILE A 302 -16.25 0.28 7.54
CA ILE A 302 -17.39 -0.54 7.08
C ILE A 302 -18.45 0.22 6.26
N LYS A 303 -18.47 1.56 6.39
CA LYS A 303 -19.39 2.46 5.66
C LYS A 303 -18.86 2.85 4.27
N HIS A 304 -17.62 2.48 3.95
CA HIS A 304 -16.91 2.89 2.76
C HIS A 304 -16.86 1.76 1.73
N GLN A 305 -17.23 2.07 0.48
CA GLN A 305 -17.18 1.12 -0.63
C GLN A 305 -15.81 1.17 -1.34
N THR A 306 -15.73 0.83 -2.62
CA THR A 306 -14.52 0.99 -3.42
C THR A 306 -14.42 2.40 -3.99
N LEU A 307 -13.23 2.83 -4.42
CA LEU A 307 -13.06 4.13 -5.09
C LEU A 307 -13.93 4.24 -6.36
N SER A 308 -14.12 3.13 -7.08
CA SER A 308 -14.96 3.09 -8.28
C SER A 308 -16.45 3.30 -7.99
N ASP A 309 -16.92 2.95 -6.78
CA ASP A 309 -18.30 3.23 -6.35
C ASP A 309 -18.56 4.74 -6.14
N LEU A 310 -17.51 5.57 -6.02
CA LEU A 310 -17.63 7.03 -5.90
C LEU A 310 -17.74 7.74 -7.26
N VAL A 311 -17.47 7.04 -8.36
CA VAL A 311 -17.50 7.62 -9.72
C VAL A 311 -18.94 7.90 -10.15
N ARG A 312 -19.17 9.11 -10.67
CA ARG A 312 -20.45 9.62 -11.17
C ARG A 312 -20.41 9.99 -12.66
N ALA A 313 -19.22 10.16 -13.20
CA ALA A 313 -18.98 10.22 -14.63
C ALA A 313 -17.54 9.84 -14.95
N LEU A 314 -17.28 9.46 -16.19
CA LEU A 314 -15.92 9.25 -16.69
C LEU A 314 -15.84 9.69 -18.15
N GLU A 315 -14.68 10.23 -18.52
CA GLU A 315 -14.33 10.67 -19.86
C GLU A 315 -13.18 9.82 -20.38
N TYR A 316 -13.34 9.21 -21.54
CA TYR A 316 -12.39 8.22 -22.05
C TYR A 316 -12.23 8.28 -23.56
N ILE A 317 -11.09 7.81 -24.06
CA ILE A 317 -10.84 7.63 -25.49
C ILE A 317 -11.21 6.20 -25.88
N ASP A 318 -12.20 6.06 -26.76
CA ASP A 318 -12.66 4.77 -27.26
C ASP A 318 -11.74 4.17 -28.33
N ALA A 319 -12.06 2.96 -28.82
CA ALA A 319 -11.22 2.25 -29.79
C ALA A 319 -11.08 2.97 -31.14
N ASN A 320 -11.93 3.94 -31.46
CA ASN A 320 -11.86 4.77 -32.65
C ASN A 320 -11.01 6.03 -32.44
N GLY A 321 -10.52 6.26 -31.22
CA GLY A 321 -9.80 7.47 -30.85
C GLY A 321 -10.72 8.66 -30.58
N GLU A 322 -11.99 8.42 -30.30
CA GLU A 322 -12.97 9.47 -30.02
C GLU A 322 -13.15 9.67 -28.51
N LEU A 323 -13.26 10.93 -28.08
CA LEU A 323 -13.56 11.27 -26.69
C LEU A 323 -15.03 10.99 -26.41
N ARG A 324 -15.28 10.13 -25.43
CA ARG A 324 -16.60 9.70 -24.97
C ARG A 324 -16.80 10.06 -23.50
N LYS A 325 -18.06 10.13 -23.09
CA LYS A 325 -18.45 10.39 -21.70
C LYS A 325 -19.61 9.49 -21.27
N ILE A 326 -19.48 8.92 -20.08
CA ILE A 326 -20.57 8.21 -19.37
C ILE A 326 -20.86 9.00 -18.10
N THR A 327 -22.13 9.16 -17.74
CA THR A 327 -22.57 9.94 -16.58
C THR A 327 -23.55 9.16 -15.72
N ASP A 328 -23.97 9.73 -14.59
CA ASP A 328 -25.04 9.19 -13.73
C ASP A 328 -26.36 8.89 -14.46
N GLN A 329 -26.63 9.55 -15.60
CA GLN A 329 -27.80 9.22 -16.42
C GLN A 329 -27.71 7.81 -17.03
N ASP A 330 -26.49 7.28 -17.13
CA ASP A 330 -26.16 5.94 -17.56
C ASP A 330 -25.75 5.08 -16.34
N SER A 331 -26.48 5.15 -15.23
CA SER A 331 -26.08 4.49 -13.96
C SER A 331 -25.79 3.00 -14.09
N ASP A 332 -26.49 2.29 -14.98
CA ASP A 332 -26.20 0.88 -15.26
C ASP A 332 -24.85 0.68 -15.96
N PHE A 333 -24.42 1.62 -16.81
CA PHE A 333 -23.12 1.55 -17.47
C PHE A 333 -21.98 1.77 -16.47
N LEU A 334 -22.16 2.64 -15.47
CA LEU A 334 -21.15 2.89 -14.45
C LEU A 334 -20.81 1.64 -13.61
N LYS A 335 -21.73 0.68 -13.46
CA LYS A 335 -21.47 -0.60 -12.77
C LYS A 335 -20.37 -1.43 -13.43
N ALA A 336 -20.15 -1.25 -14.73
CA ALA A 336 -19.04 -1.86 -15.46
C ALA A 336 -17.90 -0.85 -15.71
N ALA A 337 -18.24 0.36 -16.15
CA ALA A 337 -17.29 1.30 -16.70
C ALA A 337 -16.41 2.01 -15.64
N SER A 338 -16.90 2.22 -14.42
CA SER A 338 -16.18 2.94 -13.36
C SER A 338 -14.89 2.24 -12.92
N GLY A 339 -14.89 0.91 -12.92
CA GLY A 339 -13.77 0.06 -12.49
C GLY A 339 -13.46 -1.01 -13.52
N ALA A 340 -13.06 -0.58 -14.73
CA ALA A 340 -12.98 -1.45 -15.91
C ALA A 340 -11.56 -1.85 -16.31
N PHE A 341 -10.54 -1.64 -15.45
CA PHE A 341 -9.13 -1.87 -15.78
C PHE A 341 -8.65 -1.15 -17.06
N GLY A 342 -9.36 -0.11 -17.53
CA GLY A 342 -9.10 0.53 -18.82
C GLY A 342 -9.50 -0.27 -20.06
N LEU A 343 -10.27 -1.37 -19.92
CA LEU A 343 -10.66 -2.25 -21.04
C LEU A 343 -11.67 -1.62 -21.99
N MET A 344 -12.44 -0.64 -21.52
CA MET A 344 -13.38 0.11 -22.37
C MET A 344 -12.67 1.19 -23.21
N GLY A 345 -11.44 1.55 -22.83
CA GLY A 345 -10.65 2.61 -23.43
C GLY A 345 -9.81 3.37 -22.41
N ILE A 346 -9.05 4.34 -22.90
CA ILE A 346 -8.13 5.12 -22.07
C ILE A 346 -8.92 6.19 -21.32
N VAL A 347 -9.19 5.97 -20.04
CA VAL A 347 -9.91 6.93 -19.19
C VAL A 347 -8.99 8.11 -18.89
N THR A 348 -9.42 9.31 -19.27
CA THR A 348 -8.65 10.55 -19.14
C THR A 348 -9.04 11.33 -17.89
N HIS A 349 -10.32 11.31 -17.51
CA HIS A 349 -10.84 12.02 -16.35
C HIS A 349 -11.97 11.24 -15.69
N LEU A 350 -12.05 11.37 -14.37
CA LEU A 350 -13.11 10.86 -13.53
C LEU A 350 -13.88 12.05 -12.96
N THR A 351 -15.19 11.95 -12.84
CA THR A 351 -15.99 12.83 -11.96
C THR A 351 -16.40 12.00 -10.75
N ILE A 352 -15.90 12.40 -9.58
CA ILE A 352 -15.99 11.63 -8.35
C ILE A 352 -16.83 12.42 -7.35
N GLU A 353 -17.64 11.72 -6.57
CA GLU A 353 -18.42 12.29 -5.48
C GLU A 353 -17.57 12.44 -4.21
N PHE A 354 -17.30 13.68 -3.83
CA PHE A 354 -16.54 14.07 -2.64
C PHE A 354 -17.48 14.48 -1.52
N ASP A 355 -17.08 14.25 -0.28
CA ASP A 355 -17.75 14.79 0.88
C ASP A 355 -17.34 16.26 1.07
N ALA A 356 -18.16 17.03 1.81
CA ALA A 356 -17.70 18.31 2.35
C ALA A 356 -16.45 18.07 3.21
N MET A 357 -15.55 19.06 3.28
CA MET A 357 -14.33 18.90 4.06
C MET A 357 -14.63 18.54 5.51
N THR A 358 -13.94 17.52 6.01
CA THR A 358 -13.96 17.08 7.40
C THR A 358 -12.53 16.85 7.88
N TYR A 359 -12.38 16.68 9.18
CA TYR A 359 -11.10 16.52 9.85
C TYR A 359 -11.11 15.20 10.61
N ALA A 360 -10.02 14.44 10.55
CA ALA A 360 -9.89 13.22 11.33
C ALA A 360 -9.47 13.56 12.76
N GLU A 361 -10.02 12.87 13.75
CA GLU A 361 -9.55 12.85 15.13
C GLU A 361 -8.80 11.54 15.37
N MET A 362 -7.54 11.50 14.92
CA MET A 362 -6.71 10.31 14.95
C MET A 362 -6.24 10.02 16.39
N ARG A 363 -6.45 8.78 16.82
CA ARG A 363 -5.93 8.24 18.08
C ARG A 363 -5.32 6.86 17.83
N PRO A 364 -4.31 6.74 16.97
CA PRO A 364 -3.65 5.46 16.78
C PRO A 364 -2.98 5.03 18.09
N TYR A 365 -2.94 3.73 18.37
CA TYR A 365 -2.33 3.20 19.59
C TYR A 365 -1.89 1.76 19.38
N LYS A 366 -1.16 1.21 20.36
CA LYS A 366 -0.66 -0.16 20.33
C LYS A 366 -1.24 -0.94 21.49
N LEU A 367 -1.50 -2.22 21.25
CA LEU A 367 -1.97 -3.16 22.27
C LEU A 367 -1.34 -4.53 22.04
N PRO A 368 -1.22 -5.37 23.09
CA PRO A 368 -0.83 -6.75 22.94
C PRO A 368 -1.68 -7.46 21.88
N VAL A 369 -1.06 -8.26 21.00
CA VAL A 369 -1.75 -8.89 19.85
C VAL A 369 -3.05 -9.58 20.26
N ILE A 370 -3.01 -10.36 21.35
CA ILE A 370 -4.17 -11.09 21.90
C ILE A 370 -5.36 -10.21 22.35
N GLN A 371 -5.15 -8.91 22.54
CA GLN A 371 -6.17 -7.94 22.94
C GLN A 371 -6.67 -7.08 21.77
N THR A 372 -6.04 -7.15 20.60
CA THR A 372 -6.32 -6.28 19.44
C THR A 372 -7.43 -6.83 18.56
N ILE A 373 -7.14 -7.95 17.89
CA ILE A 373 -8.09 -8.85 17.24
C ILE A 373 -8.02 -10.13 18.05
N PRO A 374 -8.90 -10.31 19.05
CA PRO A 374 -8.77 -11.42 19.99
C PRO A 374 -8.94 -12.77 19.28
N PRO A 375 -8.38 -13.86 19.81
CA PRO A 375 -8.62 -15.20 19.27
C PRO A 375 -10.12 -15.51 19.20
N PRO A 376 -10.58 -16.22 18.15
CA PRO A 376 -12.00 -16.54 18.01
C PRO A 376 -12.51 -17.39 19.18
N PRO A 377 -13.83 -17.42 19.44
CA PRO A 377 -14.40 -18.23 20.51
C PRO A 377 -13.99 -19.72 20.42
N GLY A 378 -13.44 -20.25 21.51
CA GLY A 378 -12.99 -21.65 21.57
C GLY A 378 -11.60 -21.91 20.98
N PHE A 379 -10.85 -20.87 20.58
CA PHE A 379 -9.48 -21.02 20.09
C PHE A 379 -8.57 -21.63 21.17
N PRO A 380 -7.80 -22.70 20.88
CA PRO A 380 -6.96 -23.37 21.87
C PRO A 380 -5.84 -22.45 22.38
N GLU A 381 -5.76 -22.21 23.70
CA GLU A 381 -4.74 -21.33 24.29
C GLU A 381 -3.32 -21.86 24.09
N ASP A 382 -3.15 -23.19 24.00
CA ASP A 382 -1.87 -23.84 23.75
C ASP A 382 -1.34 -23.64 22.33
N LYS A 383 -2.21 -23.26 21.38
CA LYS A 383 -1.80 -22.88 20.01
C LYS A 383 -1.28 -21.45 19.92
N ILE A 384 -1.67 -20.55 20.83
CA ILE A 384 -1.17 -19.17 20.84
C ILE A 384 0.34 -19.22 21.10
N PRO A 385 1.23 -18.66 20.25
CA PRO A 385 2.66 -18.66 20.50
C PRO A 385 2.99 -18.09 21.89
N LYS A 386 3.93 -18.69 22.63
CA LYS A 386 4.22 -18.23 24.01
C LYS A 386 4.62 -16.75 24.03
N ALA A 387 5.29 -16.29 22.98
CA ALA A 387 5.67 -14.89 22.78
C ALA A 387 4.49 -13.90 22.78
N LEU A 388 3.29 -14.36 22.43
CA LEU A 388 2.07 -13.54 22.36
C LEU A 388 1.15 -13.74 23.57
N ARG A 389 1.52 -14.66 24.49
CA ARG A 389 0.74 -14.90 25.71
C ARG A 389 1.08 -13.83 26.74
N PRO A 390 0.08 -13.23 27.40
CA PRO A 390 0.36 -12.30 28.48
C PRO A 390 0.99 -13.03 29.66
N LYS A 391 1.89 -12.35 30.41
CA LYS A 391 2.55 -12.91 31.61
C LYS A 391 1.54 -13.48 32.63
N LYS A 392 0.35 -12.89 32.69
CA LYS A 392 -0.81 -13.42 33.42
C LYS A 392 -1.94 -13.66 32.43
N PRO A 393 -2.60 -14.84 32.44
CA PRO A 393 -3.76 -15.09 31.59
C PRO A 393 -4.81 -13.99 31.73
N LEU A 394 -5.42 -13.61 30.60
CA LEU A 394 -6.51 -12.63 30.62
C LEU A 394 -7.71 -13.20 31.36
N THR A 395 -8.32 -12.38 32.21
CA THR A 395 -9.62 -12.67 32.81
C THR A 395 -10.73 -12.70 31.74
N ASP A 396 -11.84 -13.36 32.02
CA ASP A 396 -13.00 -13.38 31.11
C ASP A 396 -13.57 -11.98 30.86
N GLU A 397 -13.46 -11.07 31.82
CA GLU A 397 -13.84 -9.67 31.64
C GLU A 397 -12.92 -8.97 30.64
N GLN A 398 -11.60 -9.15 30.74
CA GLN A 398 -10.64 -8.61 29.78
C GLN A 398 -10.85 -9.18 28.38
N LYS A 399 -11.09 -10.49 28.25
CA LYS A 399 -11.40 -11.15 26.96
C LYS A 399 -12.67 -10.57 26.33
N ARG A 400 -13.75 -10.43 27.11
CA ARG A 400 -15.01 -9.80 26.66
C ARG A 400 -14.82 -8.33 26.27
N LYS A 401 -14.01 -7.59 27.01
CA LYS A 401 -13.69 -6.20 26.68
C LYS A 401 -12.93 -6.10 25.35
N ALA A 402 -11.88 -6.89 25.16
CA ALA A 402 -11.13 -6.93 23.90
C ALA A 402 -12.04 -7.24 22.70
N GLN A 403 -12.95 -8.22 22.85
CA GLN A 403 -13.94 -8.54 21.82
C GLN A 403 -14.85 -7.34 21.52
N ALA A 404 -15.41 -6.70 22.56
CA ALA A 404 -16.31 -5.57 22.41
C ALA A 404 -15.61 -4.36 21.78
N ASP A 405 -14.36 -4.08 22.16
CA ASP A 405 -13.58 -2.97 21.60
C ASP A 405 -13.27 -3.22 20.11
N PHE A 406 -12.86 -4.45 19.75
CA PHE A 406 -12.63 -4.84 18.35
C PHE A 406 -13.90 -4.68 17.50
N GLU A 407 -15.03 -5.26 17.95
CA GLU A 407 -16.30 -5.16 17.25
C GLU A 407 -16.77 -3.70 17.13
N LYS A 408 -16.54 -2.88 18.16
CA LYS A 408 -16.86 -1.46 18.11
C LYS A 408 -16.07 -0.75 17.01
N HIS A 409 -14.75 -0.92 17.01
CA HIS A 409 -13.87 -0.35 15.99
C HIS A 409 -14.25 -0.81 14.58
N ALA A 410 -14.58 -2.09 14.40
CA ALA A 410 -14.98 -2.65 13.10
C ALA A 410 -16.35 -2.15 12.60
N ASN A 411 -17.30 -1.90 13.50
CA ASN A 411 -18.67 -1.52 13.12
C ASN A 411 -18.93 -0.01 13.09
N GLU A 412 -18.23 0.77 13.92
CA GLU A 412 -18.64 2.15 14.22
C GLU A 412 -17.71 3.20 13.61
N ASP A 413 -16.40 2.95 13.66
CA ASP A 413 -15.40 3.95 13.29
C ASP A 413 -15.47 4.33 11.81
N TYR A 414 -15.02 5.55 11.54
CA TYR A 414 -14.95 6.08 10.17
C TYR A 414 -13.88 5.34 9.37
N TYR A 415 -12.71 5.13 9.98
CA TYR A 415 -11.60 4.38 9.40
C TYR A 415 -11.17 3.29 10.40
N SER A 416 -10.95 2.06 9.92
CA SER A 416 -10.68 0.89 10.78
C SER A 416 -9.61 -0.03 10.18
N GLU A 417 -8.40 -0.01 10.74
CA GLU A 417 -7.25 -0.73 10.21
C GLU A 417 -6.29 -1.21 11.32
N TRP A 418 -5.75 -2.42 11.14
CA TRP A 418 -4.88 -3.10 12.11
C TRP A 418 -3.62 -3.64 11.43
N PHE A 419 -2.47 -3.45 12.08
CA PHE A 419 -1.16 -3.87 11.57
C PHE A 419 -0.42 -4.69 12.61
N TRP A 420 -0.08 -5.92 12.25
CA TRP A 420 0.83 -6.75 13.04
C TRP A 420 2.13 -7.00 12.27
N PHE A 421 3.24 -6.56 12.84
CA PHE A 421 4.56 -6.85 12.29
C PHE A 421 5.00 -8.25 12.75
N PRO A 422 5.54 -9.11 11.86
CA PRO A 422 5.98 -10.46 12.20
C PRO A 422 6.81 -10.50 13.46
N TYR A 423 6.45 -11.38 14.39
CA TYR A 423 7.14 -11.57 15.67
C TYR A 423 7.06 -10.41 16.66
N ALA A 424 6.28 -9.36 16.42
CA ALA A 424 5.95 -8.37 17.44
C ALA A 424 4.91 -8.92 18.44
N ASP A 425 5.00 -8.50 19.69
CA ASP A 425 4.05 -8.80 20.78
C ASP A 425 2.87 -7.82 20.83
N GLU A 426 2.97 -6.70 20.11
CA GLU A 426 1.94 -5.70 19.94
C GLU A 426 1.42 -5.63 18.49
N CYS A 427 0.19 -5.15 18.35
CA CYS A 427 -0.42 -4.76 17.09
C CYS A 427 -0.77 -3.27 17.15
N TRP A 428 -0.55 -2.57 16.03
CA TRP A 428 -0.89 -1.17 15.88
C TRP A 428 -2.32 -1.03 15.36
N ILE A 429 -3.11 -0.21 16.06
CA ILE A 429 -4.53 0.01 15.80
C ILE A 429 -4.67 1.45 15.30
N ASN A 430 -5.10 1.61 14.05
CA ASN A 430 -5.35 2.90 13.43
C ASN A 430 -6.84 3.04 13.15
N CYS A 431 -7.63 3.13 14.22
CA CYS A 431 -9.07 3.30 14.13
C CYS A 431 -9.49 4.66 14.67
N TRP A 432 -10.24 5.43 13.88
CA TRP A 432 -10.58 6.81 14.22
C TRP A 432 -11.88 7.29 13.54
N ASN A 433 -12.39 8.41 14.04
CA ASN A 433 -13.59 9.06 13.53
C ASN A 433 -13.27 10.45 12.96
N ASN A 434 -14.14 10.96 12.10
CA ASN A 434 -14.02 12.31 11.57
C ASN A 434 -14.99 13.29 12.28
N THR A 435 -14.70 14.58 12.13
CA THR A 435 -15.44 15.70 12.69
C THR A 435 -15.56 16.82 11.66
N THR A 436 -16.59 17.66 11.82
CA THR A 436 -16.76 18.88 11.00
C THR A 436 -16.16 20.12 11.67
N HIS A 437 -15.72 20.00 12.93
CA HIS A 437 -15.11 21.11 13.66
C HIS A 437 -13.70 21.37 13.12
N ASP A 438 -13.40 22.61 12.73
CA ASP A 438 -12.15 23.05 12.10
C ASP A 438 -11.14 23.69 13.08
N SER A 439 -11.47 23.78 14.37
CA SER A 439 -10.53 24.25 15.39
C SER A 439 -9.41 23.24 15.62
N ASP A 440 -8.21 23.73 15.96
CA ASP A 440 -7.07 22.89 16.38
C ASP A 440 -6.62 21.87 15.33
N VAL A 441 -6.85 22.17 14.05
CA VAL A 441 -6.41 21.34 12.92
C VAL A 441 -4.93 21.61 12.65
N GLU A 442 -4.11 20.57 12.72
CA GLU A 442 -2.69 20.60 12.39
C GLU A 442 -2.40 19.92 11.04
N ASP A 443 -1.31 20.32 10.40
CA ASP A 443 -0.80 19.59 9.24
C ASP A 443 -0.09 18.32 9.73
N TRP A 444 -0.56 17.17 9.26
CA TRP A 444 -0.06 15.87 9.69
C TRP A 444 0.21 14.96 8.48
N PRO A 445 1.30 14.17 8.49
CA PRO A 445 2.45 14.30 9.38
C PRO A 445 3.13 15.68 9.25
N GLY A 446 3.42 16.33 10.38
CA GLY A 446 4.15 17.59 10.42
C GLY A 446 5.67 17.39 10.27
N PRO A 447 6.49 18.46 10.22
CA PRO A 447 7.94 18.37 9.95
C PRO A 447 8.71 17.41 10.87
N PHE A 448 8.36 17.36 12.16
CA PHE A 448 8.94 16.42 13.10
C PHE A 448 8.61 14.96 12.74
N ALA A 449 7.32 14.65 12.53
CA ALA A 449 6.89 13.31 12.15
C ALA A 449 7.51 12.86 10.83
N ILE A 450 7.60 13.79 9.86
CA ILE A 450 8.29 13.57 8.57
C ILE A 450 9.78 13.24 8.79
N PHE A 451 10.50 14.02 9.60
CA PHE A 451 11.91 13.75 9.93
C PHE A 451 12.10 12.38 10.62
N MET A 452 11.15 11.99 11.47
CA MET A 452 11.19 10.68 12.13
C MET A 452 10.94 9.54 11.14
N SER A 453 9.97 9.69 10.22
CA SER A 453 9.77 8.74 9.11
C SER A 453 10.99 8.62 8.21
N PHE A 454 11.70 9.72 7.97
CA PHE A 454 12.97 9.73 7.24
C PHE A 454 14.07 8.96 7.98
N LEU A 455 14.26 9.18 9.29
CA LEU A 455 15.24 8.44 10.09
C LEU A 455 14.90 6.94 10.14
N GLN A 456 13.61 6.62 10.26
CA GLN A 456 13.11 5.26 10.16
C GLN A 456 13.47 4.65 8.82
N GLU A 457 13.19 5.33 7.72
CA GLU A 457 13.48 4.82 6.39
C GLU A 457 14.98 4.57 6.21
N PHE A 458 15.84 5.51 6.61
CA PHE A 458 17.28 5.32 6.60
C PHE A 458 17.63 4.05 7.36
N THR A 459 17.10 3.91 8.58
CA THR A 459 17.37 2.77 9.46
C THR A 459 16.87 1.46 8.85
N LEU A 460 15.65 1.40 8.32
CA LEU A 460 15.10 0.20 7.70
C LEU A 460 15.90 -0.20 6.46
N ASN A 461 16.36 0.77 5.65
CA ASN A 461 17.21 0.50 4.50
C ASN A 461 18.61 0.00 4.93
N VAL A 462 19.21 0.58 5.98
CA VAL A 462 20.42 0.02 6.60
C VAL A 462 20.14 -1.43 6.95
N LEU A 463 19.14 -1.72 7.77
CA LEU A 463 18.86 -3.09 8.23
C LEU A 463 18.53 -4.05 7.07
N GLN A 464 17.81 -3.60 6.04
CA GLN A 464 17.41 -4.43 4.90
C GLN A 464 18.58 -4.83 4.00
N TYR A 465 19.53 -3.92 3.78
CA TYR A 465 20.67 -4.12 2.87
C TYR A 465 21.97 -4.47 3.59
N ASN A 466 21.99 -4.40 4.91
CA ASN A 466 23.16 -4.69 5.70
C ASN A 466 23.37 -6.21 5.84
N LYS A 467 24.48 -6.67 5.25
CA LYS A 467 24.96 -8.07 5.36
C LYS A 467 25.31 -8.45 6.80
N VAL A 468 25.63 -7.48 7.65
CA VAL A 468 25.97 -7.69 9.06
C VAL A 468 24.79 -8.23 9.85
N LEU A 469 23.53 -7.85 9.56
CA LEU A 469 22.41 -8.52 10.24
C LEU A 469 22.27 -9.98 9.82
N THR A 470 22.55 -10.32 8.56
CA THR A 470 22.64 -11.72 8.13
C THR A 470 23.78 -12.43 8.86
N GLU A 471 24.90 -11.76 9.08
CA GLU A 471 26.02 -12.32 9.84
C GLU A 471 25.72 -12.42 11.35
N VAL A 472 24.99 -11.45 11.94
CA VAL A 472 24.45 -11.54 13.30
C VAL A 472 23.55 -12.77 13.40
N VAL A 473 22.67 -13.00 12.43
CA VAL A 473 21.85 -14.23 12.39
C VAL A 473 22.73 -15.50 12.31
N ASN A 474 23.79 -15.49 11.49
CA ASN A 474 24.73 -16.62 11.39
C ASN A 474 25.48 -16.89 12.71
N GLN A 475 25.94 -15.84 13.38
CA GLN A 475 26.70 -15.92 14.64
C GLN A 475 25.79 -16.29 15.83
N THR A 476 24.60 -15.69 15.91
CA THR A 476 23.61 -15.95 16.98
C THR A 476 22.89 -17.28 16.79
N LYS A 477 22.76 -17.77 15.55
CA LYS A 477 21.93 -18.93 15.15
C LYS A 477 20.44 -18.76 15.49
N ILE A 478 19.97 -17.51 15.58
CA ILE A 478 18.56 -17.15 15.82
C ILE A 478 18.02 -16.61 14.50
N ALA A 479 17.24 -17.42 13.77
CA ALA A 479 16.79 -17.07 12.41
C ALA A 479 15.89 -15.82 12.40
N GLU A 480 15.09 -15.67 13.44
CA GLU A 480 14.12 -14.62 13.64
C GLU A 480 14.70 -13.33 14.25
N ALA A 481 15.98 -13.31 14.64
CA ALA A 481 16.63 -12.18 15.31
C ALA A 481 16.48 -10.89 14.50
N ALA A 482 16.91 -10.94 13.23
CA ALA A 482 16.86 -9.80 12.33
C ALA A 482 15.43 -9.30 12.09
N VAL A 483 14.46 -10.22 11.95
CA VAL A 483 13.05 -9.84 11.71
C VAL A 483 12.40 -9.31 12.98
N THR A 484 12.74 -9.86 14.15
CA THR A 484 12.26 -9.35 15.44
C THR A 484 12.74 -7.92 15.67
N LEU A 485 14.01 -7.62 15.39
CA LEU A 485 14.56 -6.27 15.46
C LEU A 485 13.86 -5.33 14.45
N LEU A 486 13.74 -5.77 13.20
CA LEU A 486 13.06 -5.01 12.14
C LEU A 486 11.62 -4.65 12.53
N SER A 487 10.85 -5.64 13.00
CA SER A 487 9.46 -5.45 13.43
C SER A 487 9.33 -4.53 14.64
N ARG A 488 10.25 -4.63 15.62
CA ARG A 488 10.29 -3.68 16.74
C ARG A 488 10.55 -2.26 16.25
N PHE A 489 11.50 -2.04 15.34
CA PHE A 489 11.78 -0.70 14.81
C PHE A 489 10.64 -0.14 13.97
N ALA A 490 10.03 -0.97 13.13
CA ALA A 490 8.86 -0.55 12.39
C ALA A 490 7.72 -0.17 13.34
N MET A 491 7.45 -1.00 14.36
CA MET A 491 6.45 -0.71 15.38
C MET A 491 6.75 0.58 16.16
N LEU A 492 8.00 0.82 16.59
CA LEU A 492 8.40 2.04 17.30
C LEU A 492 8.12 3.32 16.52
N ASN A 493 8.03 3.28 15.20
CA ASN A 493 7.76 4.47 14.41
C ASN A 493 6.29 4.64 14.04
N MET A 494 5.45 3.64 14.31
CA MET A 494 4.01 3.79 14.16
C MET A 494 3.51 4.82 15.19
N PRO A 495 2.77 5.86 14.76
CA PRO A 495 2.33 6.93 15.65
C PRO A 495 1.41 6.38 16.72
N SER A 496 1.52 6.90 17.94
CA SER A 496 0.70 6.47 19.08
C SER A 496 0.27 7.68 19.88
N VAL A 497 -1.00 7.71 20.27
CA VAL A 497 -1.58 8.74 21.14
C VAL A 497 -1.90 8.09 22.48
N ASP A 498 -1.21 8.52 23.52
CA ASP A 498 -1.39 7.97 24.87
C ASP A 498 -2.82 8.20 25.39
N ASN A 499 -3.26 7.31 26.28
CA ASN A 499 -4.59 7.43 26.88
C ASN A 499 -4.72 8.76 27.66
N GLY A 500 -5.77 9.52 27.37
CA GLY A 500 -6.01 10.85 27.95
C GLY A 500 -5.28 12.01 27.25
N ALA A 501 -4.37 11.74 26.31
CA ALA A 501 -3.75 12.77 25.49
C ALA A 501 -4.74 13.34 24.45
N LYS A 502 -4.42 14.52 23.91
CA LYS A 502 -5.19 15.13 22.81
C LYS A 502 -5.05 14.26 21.54
N PRO A 503 -6.11 14.10 20.75
CA PRO A 503 -6.02 13.41 19.47
C PRO A 503 -5.18 14.24 18.49
N ILE A 504 -4.58 13.57 17.51
CA ILE A 504 -4.01 14.22 16.33
C ILE A 504 -5.20 14.63 15.46
N LYS A 505 -5.43 15.94 15.32
CA LYS A 505 -6.56 16.45 14.53
C LYS A 505 -6.06 17.09 13.25
N THR A 506 -6.35 16.47 12.11
CA THR A 506 -5.85 16.93 10.81
C THR A 506 -6.92 16.86 9.72
N HIS A 507 -6.68 17.48 8.56
CA HIS A 507 -7.56 17.34 7.40
C HIS A 507 -7.77 15.87 7.06
N LEU A 508 -8.99 15.46 6.68
CA LEU A 508 -9.26 14.05 6.40
C LEU A 508 -8.29 13.48 5.35
N SER A 509 -7.99 14.25 4.30
CA SER A 509 -7.04 13.83 3.26
C SER A 509 -5.62 13.57 3.81
N ASN A 510 -5.18 14.32 4.83
CA ASN A 510 -3.91 14.09 5.51
C ASN A 510 -3.93 12.80 6.35
N ALA A 511 -5.04 12.55 7.05
CA ALA A 511 -5.19 11.36 7.87
C ALA A 511 -5.29 10.07 7.04
N LEU A 512 -5.88 10.13 5.84
CA LEU A 512 -5.90 9.00 4.90
C LEU A 512 -4.50 8.68 4.36
N HIS A 513 -3.64 9.69 4.29
CA HIS A 513 -2.25 9.60 3.84
C HIS A 513 -1.28 9.74 5.02
N PHE A 514 -1.57 9.01 6.11
CA PHE A 514 -0.85 9.09 7.39
C PHE A 514 0.60 8.57 7.32
N GLN A 515 0.92 7.75 6.30
CA GLN A 515 2.28 7.36 5.95
C GLN A 515 2.68 8.04 4.63
N ARG A 516 3.89 8.59 4.61
CA ARG A 516 4.52 9.20 3.43
C ARG A 516 5.83 8.47 3.12
N ALA A 517 6.28 8.52 1.87
CA ALA A 517 7.52 7.90 1.39
C ALA A 517 7.59 6.35 1.43
N ILE A 518 6.53 5.65 1.82
CA ILE A 518 6.51 4.18 1.87
C ILE A 518 6.68 3.50 0.49
N GLN A 519 6.42 4.23 -0.60
CA GLN A 519 6.77 3.87 -1.98
C GLN A 519 8.25 3.46 -2.15
N ASN A 520 9.13 3.92 -1.27
CA ASN A 520 10.56 3.68 -1.35
C ASN A 520 10.99 2.31 -0.80
N VAL A 521 10.15 1.66 0.00
CA VAL A 521 10.39 0.31 0.52
C VAL A 521 9.61 -0.68 -0.33
N ARG A 522 10.29 -1.34 -1.27
CA ARG A 522 9.67 -2.35 -2.12
C ARG A 522 9.24 -3.57 -1.32
N VAL A 523 7.99 -3.99 -1.53
CA VAL A 523 7.42 -5.19 -0.92
C VAL A 523 6.79 -6.12 -1.97
N ARG A 524 6.57 -7.36 -1.55
CA ARG A 524 5.67 -8.33 -2.18
C ARG A 524 4.41 -8.39 -1.32
N ASP A 525 3.27 -8.63 -1.95
CA ASP A 525 1.98 -8.39 -1.30
C ASP A 525 0.88 -9.29 -1.86
N VAL A 526 0.23 -10.06 -0.98
CA VAL A 526 -0.94 -10.88 -1.27
C VAL A 526 -2.08 -10.44 -0.36
N GLU A 527 -3.20 -10.06 -0.98
CA GLU A 527 -4.39 -9.56 -0.29
C GLU A 527 -5.64 -10.29 -0.77
N VAL A 528 -6.52 -10.63 0.18
CA VAL A 528 -7.81 -11.27 -0.08
C VAL A 528 -8.97 -10.52 0.53
N GLU A 529 -10.12 -10.68 -0.10
CA GLU A 529 -11.34 -9.92 0.11
C GLU A 529 -12.43 -10.89 0.55
N MET A 530 -12.56 -11.05 1.87
CA MET A 530 -13.44 -12.04 2.47
C MET A 530 -14.79 -11.41 2.82
N PRO A 531 -15.93 -11.98 2.37
CA PRO A 531 -17.24 -11.49 2.76
C PRO A 531 -17.46 -11.62 4.28
N LEU A 532 -17.99 -10.56 4.90
CA LEU A 532 -18.39 -10.61 6.31
C LEU A 532 -19.66 -11.44 6.48
N MET A 533 -19.64 -12.31 7.50
CA MET A 533 -20.72 -13.29 7.72
C MET A 533 -21.79 -12.77 8.68
N PRO A 534 -23.07 -13.13 8.50
CA PRO A 534 -24.11 -12.82 9.45
C PRO A 534 -23.99 -13.61 10.76
N GLN A 535 -24.36 -12.99 11.87
CA GLN A 535 -24.62 -13.73 13.12
C GLN A 535 -25.79 -14.69 12.94
N ARG A 536 -25.67 -15.91 13.47
CA ARG A 536 -26.76 -16.91 13.46
C ARG A 536 -28.05 -16.41 14.10
N THR A 537 -27.94 -15.56 15.12
CA THR A 537 -29.09 -15.01 15.87
C THR A 537 -29.64 -13.72 15.27
N ASN A 538 -28.83 -13.00 14.48
CA ASN A 538 -29.24 -11.76 13.84
C ASN A 538 -28.52 -11.58 12.50
N PRO A 539 -29.18 -11.85 11.36
CA PRO A 539 -28.55 -11.83 10.05
C PRO A 539 -28.17 -10.42 9.54
N THR A 540 -28.52 -9.37 10.28
CA THR A 540 -28.14 -7.98 9.98
C THR A 540 -26.86 -7.54 10.69
N LYS A 541 -26.33 -8.36 11.59
CA LYS A 541 -25.10 -8.10 12.33
C LYS A 541 -23.99 -9.02 11.86
N VAL A 542 -22.76 -8.51 11.90
CA VAL A 542 -21.56 -9.25 11.52
C VAL A 542 -21.14 -10.23 12.64
N ASP A 543 -20.79 -11.45 12.23
CA ASP A 543 -20.03 -12.42 13.01
C ASP A 543 -18.57 -12.36 12.56
N TYR A 544 -17.71 -11.84 13.43
CA TYR A 544 -16.30 -11.66 13.13
C TYR A 544 -15.45 -12.92 13.39
N THR A 545 -16.05 -14.05 13.75
CA THR A 545 -15.31 -15.28 14.09
C THR A 545 -14.36 -15.70 12.96
N LEU A 546 -14.80 -15.66 11.70
CA LEU A 546 -13.93 -16.02 10.56
C LEU A 546 -12.86 -14.97 10.27
N VAL A 547 -13.12 -13.69 10.56
CA VAL A 547 -12.12 -12.61 10.47
C VAL A 547 -11.02 -12.83 11.50
N GLN A 548 -11.40 -13.12 12.74
CA GLN A 548 -10.47 -13.45 13.82
C GLN A 548 -9.69 -14.72 13.48
N GLN A 549 -10.35 -15.75 12.94
CA GLN A 549 -9.69 -16.97 12.49
C GLN A 549 -8.64 -16.68 11.40
N ALA A 550 -8.98 -15.88 10.38
CA ALA A 550 -8.07 -15.49 9.30
C ALA A 550 -6.81 -14.79 9.82
N TRP A 551 -6.99 -13.85 10.74
CA TRP A 551 -5.92 -13.11 11.39
C TRP A 551 -4.98 -14.04 12.17
N TRP A 552 -5.54 -14.91 13.01
CA TRP A 552 -4.74 -15.83 13.82
C TRP A 552 -4.10 -16.94 13.00
N ASP A 553 -4.74 -17.44 11.96
CA ASP A 553 -4.17 -18.45 11.07
C ASP A 553 -2.92 -17.92 10.35
N ALA A 554 -2.95 -16.68 9.88
CA ALA A 554 -1.77 -16.03 9.30
C ALA A 554 -0.64 -15.85 10.32
N ILE A 555 -0.95 -15.42 11.55
CA ILE A 555 0.02 -15.33 12.65
C ILE A 555 0.64 -16.70 12.93
N LEU A 556 -0.17 -17.74 13.15
CA LEU A 556 0.33 -19.08 13.43
C LEU A 556 1.23 -19.59 12.31
N LYS A 557 0.83 -19.37 11.06
CA LYS A 557 1.62 -19.75 9.89
C LYS A 557 2.96 -19.02 9.86
N CYS A 558 3.00 -17.73 10.21
CA CYS A 558 4.25 -16.97 10.35
C CYS A 558 5.20 -17.57 11.43
N TYR A 559 4.67 -18.07 12.54
CA TYR A 559 5.45 -18.74 13.59
C TYR A 559 5.90 -20.16 13.20
N GLU A 560 5.11 -20.89 12.42
CA GLU A 560 5.48 -22.22 11.86
C GLU A 560 6.71 -22.12 10.96
N HIS A 561 6.88 -21.00 10.24
CA HIS A 561 8.00 -20.73 9.32
C HIS A 561 9.07 -19.78 9.91
N SER A 562 9.18 -19.71 11.24
CA SER A 562 10.15 -18.84 11.93
C SER A 562 11.61 -19.17 11.66
N ASP A 563 11.92 -20.36 11.17
CA ASP A 563 13.27 -20.75 10.76
C ASP A 563 13.77 -20.02 9.50
N LYS A 564 12.86 -19.54 8.65
CA LYS A 564 13.19 -18.82 7.39
C LYS A 564 12.66 -17.39 7.36
N CYS A 565 11.66 -17.10 8.20
CA CYS A 565 10.97 -15.82 8.28
C CYS A 565 10.56 -15.29 6.88
N PRO A 566 9.71 -16.01 6.13
CA PRO A 566 9.30 -15.63 4.79
C PRO A 566 8.43 -14.35 4.78
N GLN A 567 7.66 -14.10 5.85
CA GLN A 567 6.97 -12.84 6.09
C GLN A 567 7.88 -11.90 6.89
N ARG A 568 8.31 -10.79 6.27
CA ARG A 568 9.19 -9.78 6.90
C ARG A 568 8.58 -8.39 6.96
N PHE A 569 7.33 -8.26 6.55
CA PHE A 569 6.55 -7.03 6.58
C PHE A 569 5.14 -7.36 7.12
N PRO A 570 4.30 -6.37 7.50
CA PRO A 570 3.08 -6.62 8.24
C PRO A 570 2.11 -7.65 7.66
N LEU A 571 1.33 -8.23 8.57
CA LEU A 571 -0.04 -8.64 8.33
C LEU A 571 -0.91 -7.40 8.54
N GLU A 572 -1.71 -7.04 7.54
CA GLU A 572 -2.62 -5.89 7.60
C GLU A 572 -4.06 -6.37 7.44
N MET A 573 -4.98 -5.74 8.17
CA MET A 573 -6.40 -6.04 8.07
C MET A 573 -7.21 -4.76 8.10
N ARG A 574 -8.17 -4.67 7.18
CA ARG A 574 -9.13 -3.57 7.03
C ARG A 574 -10.54 -4.13 6.98
N ILE A 575 -11.46 -3.47 7.67
CA ILE A 575 -12.90 -3.74 7.53
C ILE A 575 -13.50 -2.66 6.65
N MET A 576 -14.19 -3.06 5.58
CA MET A 576 -14.80 -2.13 4.62
C MET A 576 -16.20 -2.58 4.20
N GLY A 577 -16.90 -1.77 3.41
CA GLY A 577 -18.20 -2.08 2.85
C GLY A 577 -18.16 -3.07 1.67
N GLY A 578 -19.34 -3.31 1.09
CA GLY A 578 -19.48 -4.01 -0.20
C GLY A 578 -19.33 -3.05 -1.39
N SER A 579 -19.35 -3.60 -2.61
CA SER A 579 -19.32 -2.80 -3.85
C SER A 579 -20.52 -3.09 -4.75
N ASN A 580 -20.89 -2.10 -5.56
CA ASN A 580 -21.87 -2.22 -6.66
C ASN A 580 -21.19 -2.31 -8.05
N VAL A 581 -19.86 -2.25 -8.11
CA VAL A 581 -19.09 -2.42 -9.35
C VAL A 581 -18.90 -3.91 -9.62
N LEU A 582 -19.29 -4.37 -10.82
CA LEU A 582 -19.46 -5.80 -11.13
C LEU A 582 -18.22 -6.64 -10.88
N LEU A 583 -17.06 -6.13 -11.27
CA LEU A 583 -15.79 -6.86 -11.13
C LEU A 583 -15.08 -6.53 -9.82
N ALA A 584 -15.68 -5.78 -8.90
CA ALA A 584 -15.08 -5.57 -7.58
C ALA A 584 -14.99 -6.89 -6.81
N PRO A 585 -13.87 -7.19 -6.13
CA PRO A 585 -13.79 -8.29 -5.18
C PRO A 585 -14.83 -8.19 -4.05
N GLN A 586 -15.31 -6.99 -3.75
CA GLN A 586 -16.34 -6.71 -2.75
C GLN A 586 -17.77 -6.81 -3.30
N PHE A 587 -17.94 -7.09 -4.60
CA PHE A 587 -19.27 -7.17 -5.23
C PHE A 587 -20.11 -8.27 -4.58
N GLY A 588 -21.32 -7.94 -4.15
CA GLY A 588 -22.25 -8.87 -3.50
C GLY A 588 -22.02 -9.09 -2.00
N ASN A 589 -20.99 -8.51 -1.40
CA ASN A 589 -20.70 -8.65 0.03
C ASN A 589 -21.63 -7.73 0.86
N LYS A 590 -22.83 -8.23 1.20
CA LYS A 590 -23.92 -7.41 1.76
C LYS A 590 -23.65 -6.79 3.13
N LEU A 591 -22.85 -7.45 3.98
CA LEU A 591 -22.53 -6.97 5.32
C LEU A 591 -21.18 -6.24 5.38
N GLY A 592 -20.48 -6.13 4.26
CA GLY A 592 -19.11 -5.63 4.17
C GLY A 592 -18.09 -6.72 3.88
N THR A 593 -16.83 -6.33 3.87
CA THR A 593 -15.68 -7.15 3.48
C THR A 593 -14.57 -6.98 4.52
N CYS A 594 -13.90 -8.07 4.85
CA CYS A 594 -12.59 -8.06 5.48
C CYS A 594 -11.54 -8.14 4.38
N ALA A 595 -10.79 -7.06 4.17
CA ALA A 595 -9.60 -7.06 3.34
C ALA A 595 -8.41 -7.39 4.25
N ILE A 596 -7.70 -8.48 3.96
CA ILE A 596 -6.57 -8.96 4.77
C ILE A 596 -5.41 -9.34 3.88
N GLU A 597 -4.20 -8.96 4.28
CA GLU A 597 -3.01 -9.13 3.46
C GLU A 597 -1.77 -9.46 4.28
N ILE A 598 -0.86 -10.19 3.63
CA ILE A 598 0.48 -10.46 4.13
C ILE A 598 1.50 -9.85 3.19
N LEU A 599 2.50 -9.18 3.77
CA LEU A 599 3.55 -8.53 3.00
C LEU A 599 4.92 -9.10 3.35
N THR A 600 5.85 -9.01 2.39
CA THR A 600 7.26 -9.29 2.67
C THR A 600 8.22 -8.36 1.94
N LEU A 601 9.43 -8.24 2.48
CA LEU A 601 10.49 -7.47 1.87
C LEU A 601 11.13 -8.21 0.70
N GLN A 602 11.70 -7.46 -0.25
CA GLN A 602 12.35 -8.02 -1.44
C GLN A 602 13.46 -9.05 -1.14
N ASN A 603 14.12 -8.97 0.03
CA ASN A 603 15.16 -9.92 0.42
C ASN A 603 14.62 -11.28 0.90
N ALA A 604 13.30 -11.48 0.91
CA ALA A 604 12.63 -12.74 1.24
C ALA A 604 11.91 -13.37 0.03
N VAL A 605 11.99 -12.77 -1.16
CA VAL A 605 11.21 -13.18 -2.33
C VAL A 605 11.41 -14.66 -2.73
N GLU A 606 12.61 -15.21 -2.52
CA GLU A 606 12.94 -16.60 -2.85
C GLU A 606 12.19 -17.63 -2.00
N VAL A 607 11.76 -17.25 -0.79
CA VAL A 607 11.00 -18.11 0.13
C VAL A 607 9.55 -17.65 0.31
N TRP A 608 9.15 -16.58 -0.37
CA TRP A 608 7.85 -15.93 -0.21
C TRP A 608 6.70 -16.76 -0.75
N GLN A 609 6.75 -17.12 -2.04
CA GLN A 609 5.58 -17.69 -2.73
C GLN A 609 5.08 -18.99 -2.09
N PRO A 610 5.92 -19.98 -1.70
CA PRO A 610 5.44 -21.19 -1.06
C PRO A 610 4.76 -20.91 0.29
N TYR A 611 5.28 -19.96 1.06
CA TYR A 611 4.69 -19.53 2.33
C TYR A 611 3.33 -18.84 2.11
N ALA A 612 3.27 -17.89 1.19
CA ALA A 612 2.05 -17.16 0.89
C ALA A 612 0.96 -18.09 0.34
N GLN A 613 1.33 -19.13 -0.42
CA GLN A 613 0.40 -20.18 -0.86
C GLN A 613 -0.25 -20.91 0.33
N GLU A 614 0.50 -21.25 1.39
CA GLU A 614 -0.07 -21.89 2.58
C GLU A 614 -1.07 -20.98 3.32
N VAL A 615 -0.83 -19.66 3.35
CA VAL A 615 -1.78 -18.69 3.93
C VAL A 615 -3.03 -18.56 3.07
N VAL A 616 -2.85 -18.45 1.74
CA VAL A 616 -3.97 -18.43 0.78
C VAL A 616 -4.81 -19.70 0.90
N ASP A 617 -4.20 -20.88 1.02
CA ASP A 617 -4.91 -22.15 1.21
C ASP A 617 -5.82 -22.13 2.45
N LEU A 618 -5.35 -21.55 3.56
CA LEU A 618 -6.14 -21.40 4.79
C LEU A 618 -7.33 -20.46 4.57
N TRP A 619 -7.09 -19.25 4.06
CA TRP A 619 -8.15 -18.26 3.86
C TRP A 619 -9.19 -18.69 2.82
N MET A 620 -8.75 -19.35 1.74
CA MET A 620 -9.64 -19.90 0.71
C MET A 620 -10.38 -21.16 1.19
N SER A 621 -9.97 -21.77 2.31
CA SER A 621 -10.65 -22.93 2.87
C SER A 621 -11.92 -22.59 3.65
N TYR A 622 -12.12 -21.33 4.03
CA TYR A 622 -13.24 -20.98 4.89
C TYR A 622 -14.60 -21.19 4.23
N LYS A 623 -15.58 -21.51 5.08
CA LYS A 623 -16.93 -21.83 4.69
C LYS A 623 -17.92 -21.03 5.51
N ASP A 624 -19.06 -20.72 4.91
CA ASP A 624 -20.20 -20.19 5.63
C ASP A 624 -20.68 -21.23 6.67
N PRO A 625 -20.67 -20.90 7.97
CA PRO A 625 -21.10 -21.84 9.01
C PRO A 625 -22.59 -22.21 8.97
N ALA A 626 -23.41 -21.50 8.21
CA ALA A 626 -24.85 -21.76 8.04
C ALA A 626 -25.13 -22.65 6.83
N THR A 627 -24.44 -22.45 5.70
CA THR A 627 -24.69 -23.22 4.45
C THR A 627 -23.68 -24.33 4.22
N GLY A 628 -22.46 -24.23 4.78
CA GLY A 628 -21.34 -25.13 4.52
C GLY A 628 -20.66 -24.91 3.17
N GLU A 629 -21.07 -23.90 2.41
CA GLU A 629 -20.47 -23.50 1.13
C GLU A 629 -19.18 -22.72 1.38
N ARG A 630 -18.22 -22.78 0.44
CA ARG A 630 -17.00 -21.96 0.50
C ARG A 630 -17.37 -20.48 0.47
N LEU A 631 -16.64 -19.67 1.23
CA LEU A 631 -16.75 -18.22 1.08
C LEU A 631 -16.34 -17.79 -0.33
N LYS A 632 -17.01 -16.77 -0.86
CA LYS A 632 -16.67 -16.12 -2.14
C LYS A 632 -15.48 -15.15 -1.96
N THR A 633 -14.42 -15.63 -1.32
CA THR A 633 -13.16 -14.91 -1.10
C THR A 633 -12.45 -14.69 -2.42
N ARG A 634 -12.07 -13.44 -2.71
CA ARG A 634 -11.47 -13.03 -3.99
C ARG A 634 -10.16 -12.29 -3.73
N PRO A 635 -9.18 -12.29 -4.65
CA PRO A 635 -7.98 -11.48 -4.47
C PRO A 635 -8.29 -10.00 -4.71
N HIS A 636 -7.51 -9.12 -4.10
CA HIS A 636 -7.44 -7.74 -4.53
C HIS A 636 -6.72 -7.67 -5.89
N TRP A 637 -7.36 -7.09 -6.92
CA TRP A 637 -6.86 -7.15 -8.30
C TRP A 637 -5.46 -6.61 -8.51
N ALA A 638 -5.06 -5.58 -7.76
CA ALA A 638 -3.75 -4.96 -7.89
C ALA A 638 -2.62 -5.78 -7.23
N LYS A 639 -2.92 -6.76 -6.37
CA LYS A 639 -1.92 -7.51 -5.59
C LYS A 639 -1.52 -8.82 -6.29
N GLU A 640 -0.71 -9.65 -5.64
CA GLU A 640 -0.26 -10.94 -6.18
C GLU A 640 -1.35 -12.00 -5.99
N TRP A 641 -1.79 -12.60 -7.10
CA TRP A 641 -2.79 -13.67 -7.07
C TRP A 641 -2.64 -14.68 -8.21
N LEU A 642 -2.13 -14.25 -9.37
CA LEU A 642 -2.10 -15.05 -10.59
C LEU A 642 -1.22 -16.30 -10.49
N GLU A 643 -0.15 -16.24 -9.69
CA GLU A 643 0.80 -17.33 -9.45
C GLU A 643 0.32 -18.37 -8.42
N TYR A 644 -0.78 -18.10 -7.72
CA TYR A 644 -1.30 -18.97 -6.67
C TYR A 644 -2.36 -19.94 -7.19
N THR A 645 -2.56 -21.01 -6.41
CA THR A 645 -3.55 -22.05 -6.68
C THR A 645 -4.61 -22.08 -5.59
N VAL A 646 -5.79 -22.61 -5.91
CA VAL A 646 -6.88 -22.90 -4.97
C VAL A 646 -7.40 -24.31 -5.26
N ASP A 647 -7.48 -25.14 -4.23
CA ASP A 647 -7.84 -26.56 -4.34
C ASP A 647 -6.99 -27.30 -5.42
N GLY A 648 -5.70 -26.96 -5.52
CA GLY A 648 -4.74 -27.56 -6.45
C GLY A 648 -4.88 -27.13 -7.91
N LYS A 649 -5.70 -26.11 -8.21
CA LYS A 649 -5.87 -25.54 -9.57
C LYS A 649 -5.46 -24.07 -9.59
N PRO A 650 -5.05 -23.50 -10.73
CA PRO A 650 -4.77 -22.06 -10.83
C PRO A 650 -5.93 -21.23 -10.26
N TRP A 651 -5.64 -20.28 -9.37
CA TRP A 651 -6.70 -19.42 -8.79
C TRP A 651 -7.46 -18.66 -9.87
N PHE A 652 -6.77 -18.32 -10.96
CA PHE A 652 -7.35 -17.82 -12.20
C PHE A 652 -8.59 -18.59 -12.67
N ASP A 653 -8.54 -19.94 -12.66
CA ASP A 653 -9.63 -20.77 -13.15
C ASP A 653 -10.84 -20.69 -12.23
N LYS A 654 -10.62 -20.67 -10.91
CA LYS A 654 -11.69 -20.46 -9.93
C LYS A 654 -12.32 -19.09 -10.09
N LEU A 655 -11.51 -18.03 -10.22
CA LEU A 655 -12.03 -16.67 -10.35
C LEU A 655 -12.91 -16.53 -11.59
N LYS A 656 -12.48 -17.06 -12.72
CA LYS A 656 -13.23 -16.98 -13.97
C LYS A 656 -14.49 -17.85 -13.95
N ASN A 657 -14.37 -19.11 -13.52
CA ASN A 657 -15.42 -20.12 -13.73
C ASN A 657 -16.39 -20.26 -12.54
N GLU A 658 -16.03 -19.73 -11.37
CA GLU A 658 -16.84 -19.81 -10.15
C GLU A 658 -17.14 -18.43 -9.58
N ASP A 659 -16.11 -17.65 -9.21
CA ASP A 659 -16.32 -16.43 -8.42
C ASP A 659 -16.83 -15.25 -9.27
N PHE A 660 -16.48 -15.17 -10.54
CA PHE A 660 -17.00 -14.16 -11.48
C PHE A 660 -17.75 -14.78 -12.66
N ARG A 661 -18.26 -16.01 -12.47
CA ARG A 661 -18.97 -16.78 -13.51
C ARG A 661 -20.12 -15.99 -14.13
N ASP A 662 -20.87 -15.27 -13.30
CA ASP A 662 -22.07 -14.55 -13.71
C ASP A 662 -21.75 -13.07 -13.99
N GLU A 663 -20.79 -12.50 -13.25
CA GLU A 663 -20.38 -11.11 -13.34
C GLU A 663 -19.58 -10.78 -14.61
N ILE A 664 -18.70 -11.67 -15.10
CA ILE A 664 -17.93 -11.43 -16.35
C ILE A 664 -18.85 -11.37 -17.59
N PRO A 665 -19.79 -12.30 -17.80
CA PRO A 665 -20.76 -12.19 -18.89
C PRO A 665 -21.61 -10.91 -18.81
N GLU A 666 -22.05 -10.53 -17.61
CA GLU A 666 -22.83 -9.31 -17.41
C GLU A 666 -21.99 -8.05 -17.69
N PHE A 667 -20.72 -8.04 -17.25
CA PHE A 667 -19.77 -6.98 -17.57
C PHE A 667 -19.60 -6.81 -19.09
N LYS A 668 -19.37 -7.91 -19.82
CA LYS A 668 -19.30 -7.90 -21.29
C LYS A 668 -20.59 -7.39 -21.93
N ARG A 669 -21.75 -7.82 -21.44
CA ARG A 669 -23.05 -7.37 -21.96
C ARG A 669 -23.23 -5.86 -21.79
N ILE A 670 -22.82 -5.30 -20.66
CA ILE A 670 -22.86 -3.85 -20.44
C ILE A 670 -21.86 -3.13 -21.36
N LEU A 671 -20.63 -3.63 -21.49
CA LEU A 671 -19.66 -3.06 -22.44
C LEU A 671 -20.19 -3.07 -23.88
N ALA A 672 -20.84 -4.16 -24.32
CA ALA A 672 -21.44 -4.22 -25.65
C ALA A 672 -22.52 -3.15 -25.84
N ARG A 673 -23.38 -2.91 -24.83
CA ARG A 673 -24.40 -1.84 -24.87
C ARG A 673 -23.79 -0.44 -24.90
N ILE A 674 -22.67 -0.22 -24.21
CA ILE A 674 -21.92 1.04 -24.32
C ILE A 674 -21.36 1.16 -25.74
N GLY A 675 -20.84 0.07 -26.30
CA GLY A 675 -20.35 -0.01 -27.67
C GLY A 675 -21.43 0.28 -28.71
N GLU A 676 -22.64 -0.22 -28.55
CA GLU A 676 -23.80 0.14 -29.39
C GLU A 676 -24.08 1.64 -29.38
N LYS A 677 -23.97 2.29 -28.21
CA LYS A 677 -24.15 3.74 -28.04
C LYS A 677 -23.01 4.54 -28.68
N HIS A 678 -21.77 4.04 -28.61
CA HIS A 678 -20.56 4.79 -28.98
C HIS A 678 -19.91 4.35 -30.31
N GLY A 679 -20.43 3.31 -30.97
CA GLY A 679 -20.00 2.85 -32.29
C GLY A 679 -18.73 1.98 -32.30
N TRP A 680 -18.60 1.05 -31.36
CA TRP A 680 -17.51 0.05 -31.30
C TRP A 680 -18.02 -1.29 -30.77
N THR A 681 -17.26 -2.37 -30.96
CA THR A 681 -17.64 -3.74 -30.52
C THR A 681 -16.70 -4.31 -29.45
N LEU A 682 -17.02 -5.49 -28.90
CA LEU A 682 -16.11 -6.17 -27.97
C LEU A 682 -14.82 -6.62 -28.66
N GLU A 683 -14.86 -6.95 -29.96
CA GLU A 683 -13.68 -7.24 -30.77
C GLU A 683 -12.76 -6.01 -30.87
N ASP A 684 -13.32 -4.82 -31.07
CA ASP A 684 -12.54 -3.57 -31.04
C ASP A 684 -11.85 -3.40 -29.68
N LEU A 685 -12.56 -3.64 -28.56
CA LEU A 685 -11.97 -3.55 -27.22
C LEU A 685 -10.86 -4.57 -27.00
N LYS A 686 -11.09 -5.84 -27.38
CA LYS A 686 -10.09 -6.91 -27.27
C LYS A 686 -8.83 -6.56 -28.06
N ALA A 687 -8.98 -6.12 -29.31
CA ALA A 687 -7.87 -5.75 -30.16
C ALA A 687 -7.10 -4.53 -29.62
N ARG A 688 -7.80 -3.56 -29.04
CA ARG A 688 -7.23 -2.25 -28.75
C ARG A 688 -6.76 -2.04 -27.31
N PHE A 689 -7.45 -2.60 -26.32
CA PHE A 689 -7.25 -2.25 -24.91
C PHE A 689 -7.05 -3.45 -23.98
N SER A 690 -7.04 -4.67 -24.52
CA SER A 690 -6.76 -5.89 -23.76
C SER A 690 -5.27 -6.19 -23.67
N ASN A 691 -4.95 -7.23 -22.91
CA ASN A 691 -3.65 -7.87 -22.82
C ASN A 691 -3.83 -9.37 -22.55
N ASP A 692 -2.76 -10.12 -22.33
CA ASP A 692 -2.83 -11.58 -22.19
C ASP A 692 -3.69 -12.05 -21.01
N LEU A 693 -3.75 -11.27 -19.92
CA LEU A 693 -4.60 -11.56 -18.78
C LEU A 693 -6.08 -11.43 -19.15
N PHE A 694 -6.47 -10.29 -19.73
CA PHE A 694 -7.87 -10.00 -20.03
C PHE A 694 -8.39 -10.70 -21.28
N ASP A 695 -7.51 -11.07 -22.21
CA ASP A 695 -7.82 -11.96 -23.34
C ASP A 695 -8.31 -13.32 -22.84
N ARG A 696 -7.75 -13.81 -21.74
CA ARG A 696 -8.14 -15.10 -21.13
C ARG A 696 -9.28 -14.96 -20.12
N LEU A 697 -9.34 -13.85 -19.40
CA LEU A 697 -10.28 -13.65 -18.29
C LEU A 697 -11.64 -13.14 -18.78
N VAL A 698 -11.64 -12.11 -19.62
CA VAL A 698 -12.85 -11.40 -20.03
C VAL A 698 -13.24 -11.77 -21.45
N PHE A 699 -12.28 -11.76 -22.39
CA PHE A 699 -12.55 -11.82 -23.83
C PHE A 699 -12.18 -13.16 -24.49
N ASP A 700 -12.23 -14.26 -23.75
CA ASP A 700 -11.82 -15.59 -24.22
C ASP A 700 -12.71 -16.15 -25.34
N ASP A 701 -13.98 -15.73 -25.36
CA ASP A 701 -15.01 -16.06 -26.35
C ASP A 701 -15.16 -15.01 -27.47
N VAL A 702 -14.33 -13.96 -27.47
CA VAL A 702 -14.33 -12.90 -28.48
C VAL A 702 -13.20 -13.13 -29.47
N HIS A 703 -13.52 -13.26 -30.76
CA HIS A 703 -12.54 -13.52 -31.82
C HIS A 703 -12.24 -12.23 -32.60
N VAL A 704 -10.96 -11.86 -32.67
CA VAL A 704 -10.50 -10.73 -33.51
C VAL A 704 -10.15 -11.27 -34.89
N ASP A 705 -10.79 -10.75 -35.93
CA ASP A 705 -10.40 -11.04 -37.31
C ASP A 705 -9.05 -10.39 -37.62
N GLU A 706 -8.01 -11.18 -37.93
CA GLU A 706 -6.66 -10.70 -38.30
C GLU A 706 -6.61 -9.82 -39.58
N LYS A 707 -7.75 -9.51 -40.19
CA LYS A 707 -7.88 -8.81 -41.49
C LYS A 707 -8.45 -7.38 -41.42
N LYS A 708 -8.71 -6.84 -40.22
CA LYS A 708 -9.12 -5.44 -40.01
C LYS A 708 -8.00 -4.68 -39.33
#